data_AF-A0A7R9JY85-F1
#
_entry.id   AF-A0A7R9JY85-F1
#
_cell.length_a   1.000
_cell.length_b   1.000
_cell.length_c   1.000
_cell.angle_alpha   90.00
_cell.angle_beta   90.00
_cell.angle_gamma   90.00
#
_symmetry.space_group_name_H-M   'P 1'
#
loop_
_entity.id
_entity.type
_entity.pdbx_description
1 polymer ?
#
loop_
_entity_poly.entity_id
_entity_poly.type
_entity_poly.pdbx_seq_one_letter_code
_entity_poly.pdbx_strand_id
1 'polypeptide(L)'
;MLFTNINMILNHCPCEVHKNTMSIESLTPSSLLNNYQYKDVCYLDHAGATLYAESQIEAVSQDLCNNVYGNPHSLSLSSRYATDVIDQIRYSILHHFKTNPEEYSLIFTSSATAALKVVAETFDWTGQDEIEKTKDNYEQSKGITHNADIDENNERVEIPENESLNVGKPVYDGSPGVFVYLQDNHTSVLGMRELAANKCKQTHCISHNDIFQELNSEPEQENSIDIDTYSGNSLFVYPAQFEDGTLPFLSILALRHGFDTLKQLCGSIEDIAMHTFSLAQSLFLNLISLHHSNGAPAVVLYTDTDYQNIDTQGGIVNFNLLRANGEYVGFVEVLNMANLYDIQLRTGCFCNTGACQRHLRLSSQDLKHQFQAGHVCGDERDLIDGKPTGSVRVSFGYMSTKEDVDRVLCMITTCFLEEPVINKVPDCWSIGPRGLLYDREWMITTPAGVSLTQKQDTKLCLIKPNIQLDKDQLCLDFPGKFIQGVEISSEVCVSLSTPSVSKGRSEVSLCQSKVCGDRVQGYDCGDEVAQWLSDALCRDGLRLIRQQDSDTRAVKADKKTNLSSGTGKKPALSLSNQAQFLLVNDCSIDWLKEQLEDSAEYSQSNLLARFRCNLAVQGKKPFEENEWTNIQIGEVRFQSEGMCTRCQMVCIDQSTGEKTREPLHTIAASFQGKMRFGMYFSHRKETHIFNISVGEKVLVLQ
;
A
#
# COMPACT_ATOMS: atom_id res chain seq x y z
N MET A 1 -19.27 28.88 -12.59
CA MET A 1 -19.66 27.46 -12.56
C MET A 1 -18.43 26.64 -12.31
N LEU A 2 -18.08 26.51 -11.03
CA LEU A 2 -16.77 26.01 -10.64
C LEU A 2 -16.90 25.11 -9.45
N PHE A 3 -16.95 23.81 -9.75
CA PHE A 3 -16.09 22.83 -9.12
C PHE A 3 -15.58 21.95 -10.25
N THR A 4 -14.27 21.94 -10.47
CA THR A 4 -13.54 20.79 -11.03
C THR A 4 -12.16 20.83 -10.43
N ASN A 5 -11.81 19.73 -9.79
CA ASN A 5 -10.53 19.09 -9.99
C ASN A 5 -10.73 17.56 -10.03
N ILE A 6 -11.78 17.08 -10.71
CA ILE A 6 -11.68 15.76 -11.36
C ILE A 6 -10.94 16.01 -12.68
N ASN A 7 -9.62 16.17 -12.59
CA ASN A 7 -8.75 16.07 -13.75
C ASN A 7 -8.46 14.59 -13.94
N MET A 8 -9.18 13.94 -14.85
CA MET A 8 -8.77 12.62 -15.32
C MET A 8 -7.66 12.85 -16.36
N ILE A 9 -6.43 12.86 -15.87
CA ILE A 9 -5.26 12.52 -16.68
C ILE A 9 -5.21 11.00 -16.68
N LEU A 10 -5.59 10.38 -17.81
CA LEU A 10 -5.57 8.93 -17.94
C LEU A 10 -4.10 8.49 -18.21
N ASN A 11 -3.36 7.99 -17.22
CA ASN A 11 -2.58 6.71 -17.27
C ASN A 11 -2.33 5.96 -15.89
N HIS A 12 -2.98 4.77 -15.77
CA HIS A 12 -3.09 3.57 -14.88
C HIS A 12 -2.83 3.48 -13.36
N CYS A 13 -3.79 2.86 -12.62
CA CYS A 13 -3.72 1.56 -11.91
C CYS A 13 -5.19 0.99 -11.75
N PRO A 14 -5.48 -0.25 -11.30
CA PRO A 14 -6.86 -0.74 -11.14
C PRO A 14 -7.22 -1.30 -9.74
N CYS A 15 -8.53 -1.30 -9.50
CA CYS A 15 -9.32 -2.22 -8.66
C CYS A 15 -9.68 -1.85 -7.20
N GLU A 16 -10.97 -2.08 -6.97
CA GLU A 16 -11.85 -1.90 -5.82
C GLU A 16 -11.28 -2.28 -4.45
N VAL A 17 -11.62 -1.48 -3.43
CA VAL A 17 -11.52 -1.90 -2.03
C VAL A 17 -12.83 -1.63 -1.32
N HIS A 18 -13.37 -2.73 -0.81
CA HIS A 18 -14.41 -2.72 0.19
C HIS A 18 -14.02 -1.92 1.43
N LYS A 19 -14.98 -1.10 1.85
CA LYS A 19 -15.05 -0.44 3.15
C LYS A 19 -14.62 -1.37 4.28
N ASN A 20 -13.56 -0.98 4.99
CA ASN A 20 -13.47 -1.06 6.45
C ASN A 20 -12.23 -0.28 6.92
N THR A 21 -12.29 1.05 6.80
CA THR A 21 -11.51 1.90 7.70
C THR A 21 -12.41 2.20 8.89
N MET A 22 -12.41 1.32 9.90
CA MET A 22 -12.81 1.78 11.23
C MET A 22 -11.80 2.86 11.62
N SER A 23 -12.28 4.06 11.92
CA SER A 23 -11.51 5.08 12.60
C SER A 23 -11.08 4.54 13.97
N ILE A 24 -9.86 4.03 14.09
CA ILE A 24 -9.23 3.65 15.37
C ILE A 24 -8.72 4.92 16.13
N GLU A 25 -9.26 6.11 15.85
CA GLU A 25 -9.03 7.27 16.73
C GLU A 25 -9.81 7.16 18.04
N SER A 26 -10.77 6.21 18.15
CA SER A 26 -11.60 6.05 19.35
C SER A 26 -11.18 4.91 20.29
N LEU A 27 -10.08 4.19 20.03
CA LEU A 27 -9.64 3.07 20.88
C LEU A 27 -8.22 3.18 21.44
N THR A 28 -7.46 4.22 21.11
CA THR A 28 -6.27 4.58 21.88
C THR A 28 -6.61 5.70 22.85
N PRO A 29 -6.61 5.47 24.17
CA PRO A 29 -6.59 6.57 25.12
C PRO A 29 -5.42 7.48 24.77
N SER A 30 -5.72 8.71 24.37
CA SER A 30 -4.75 9.78 24.10
C SER A 30 -3.79 10.03 25.27
N SER A 31 -4.09 9.49 26.45
CA SER A 31 -3.23 9.51 27.63
C SER A 31 -2.18 8.39 27.70
N LEU A 32 -2.20 7.37 26.83
CA LEU A 32 -1.32 6.18 26.93
C LEU A 32 -0.18 6.13 25.90
N LEU A 33 -0.27 6.89 24.79
CA LEU A 33 0.82 7.02 23.80
C LEU A 33 1.90 8.03 24.22
N ASN A 34 1.72 8.71 25.36
CA ASN A 34 2.59 9.81 25.81
C ASN A 34 3.98 9.40 26.31
N ASN A 35 4.32 8.12 26.21
CA ASN A 35 5.48 7.55 26.89
C ASN A 35 6.48 6.85 25.92
N TYR A 36 6.29 6.98 24.60
CA TYR A 36 7.26 6.53 23.58
C TYR A 36 7.93 7.63 22.76
N GLN A 37 7.68 8.90 23.07
CA GLN A 37 8.53 9.97 22.55
C GLN A 37 9.88 9.98 23.29
N TYR A 38 10.67 8.92 23.15
CA TYR A 38 12.12 9.07 23.27
C TYR A 38 12.60 9.90 22.06
N LYS A 39 12.42 11.23 22.16
CA LYS A 39 12.75 12.24 21.14
C LYS A 39 11.85 12.13 19.89
N ASP A 40 11.81 13.17 19.07
CA ASP A 40 10.98 13.33 17.86
C ASP A 40 11.30 12.34 16.71
N VAL A 41 11.57 11.07 17.02
CA VAL A 41 12.08 10.04 16.10
C VAL A 41 10.95 9.17 15.56
N CYS A 42 10.87 9.07 14.24
CA CYS A 42 9.94 8.23 13.50
C CYS A 42 10.57 6.83 13.26
N TYR A 43 10.09 5.78 13.95
CA TYR A 43 10.65 4.43 13.85
C TYR A 43 9.86 3.51 12.91
N LEU A 44 10.53 2.98 11.89
CA LEU A 44 9.93 2.23 10.77
C LEU A 44 10.70 0.95 10.39
N ASP A 45 11.53 0.40 11.28
CA ASP A 45 12.18 -0.93 11.10
C ASP A 45 11.55 -2.04 11.97
N HIS A 46 10.22 -2.01 12.13
CA HIS A 46 9.46 -3.00 12.90
C HIS A 46 9.61 -4.45 12.44
N ALA A 47 9.87 -4.68 11.14
CA ALA A 47 10.16 -6.02 10.61
C ALA A 47 11.60 -6.47 10.92
N GLY A 48 12.50 -5.55 11.27
CA GLY A 48 13.83 -5.86 11.79
C GLY A 48 13.79 -6.13 13.28
N ALA A 49 13.21 -5.21 14.04
CA ALA A 49 12.91 -5.36 15.46
C ALA A 49 11.79 -4.39 15.86
N THR A 50 10.72 -4.89 16.46
CA THR A 50 9.70 -4.01 17.03
C THR A 50 10.12 -3.53 18.41
N LEU A 51 9.85 -2.25 18.73
CA LEU A 51 10.17 -1.69 20.04
C LEU A 51 9.20 -2.24 21.11
N TYR A 52 9.66 -2.24 22.36
CA TYR A 52 8.86 -2.60 23.52
C TYR A 52 7.96 -1.42 23.96
N ALA A 53 7.01 -1.66 24.86
CA ALA A 53 6.30 -0.58 25.56
C ALA A 53 6.95 -0.25 26.92
N GLU A 54 6.71 0.93 27.46
CA GLU A 54 7.40 1.46 28.65
C GLU A 54 6.74 0.84 29.85
N SER A 55 5.41 0.81 29.83
CA SER A 55 4.59 -0.02 30.71
C SER A 55 5.07 -1.49 30.76
N GLN A 56 5.52 -2.06 29.64
CA GLN A 56 6.11 -3.41 29.63
C GLN A 56 7.40 -3.46 30.44
N ILE A 57 8.33 -2.52 30.23
CA ILE A 57 9.61 -2.47 30.97
C ILE A 57 9.38 -2.17 32.46
N GLU A 58 8.50 -1.24 32.78
CA GLU A 58 8.12 -0.91 34.16
C GLU A 58 7.51 -2.11 34.87
N ALA A 59 6.59 -2.83 34.23
CA ALA A 59 5.96 -4.02 34.78
C ALA A 59 6.97 -5.15 35.02
N VAL A 60 7.87 -5.39 34.06
CA VAL A 60 8.96 -6.37 34.22
C VAL A 60 9.88 -5.96 35.38
N SER A 61 10.29 -4.70 35.43
CA SER A 61 11.17 -4.21 36.51
C SER A 61 10.50 -4.33 37.87
N GLN A 62 9.22 -3.98 37.98
CA GLN A 62 8.48 -4.05 39.23
C GLN A 62 8.31 -5.50 39.69
N ASP A 63 8.03 -6.43 38.78
CA ASP A 63 7.93 -7.86 39.06
C ASP A 63 9.26 -8.42 39.58
N LEU A 64 10.38 -8.10 38.91
CA LEU A 64 11.71 -8.54 39.32
C LEU A 64 12.16 -7.92 40.66
N CYS A 65 11.75 -6.69 40.97
CA CYS A 65 12.05 -6.05 42.26
C CYS A 65 11.23 -6.65 43.41
N ASN A 66 10.02 -7.12 43.15
CA ASN A 66 9.09 -7.59 44.19
C ASN A 66 9.14 -9.10 44.41
N ASN A 67 9.67 -9.87 43.47
CA ASN A 67 9.70 -11.33 43.51
C ASN A 67 11.12 -11.89 43.43
N VAL A 68 11.33 -13.06 44.05
CA VAL A 68 12.61 -13.78 43.98
C VAL A 68 12.45 -15.00 43.08
N TYR A 69 13.05 -14.94 41.89
CA TYR A 69 13.06 -16.04 40.93
C TYR A 69 14.37 -16.84 41.03
N GLY A 70 14.25 -18.12 41.34
CA GLY A 70 15.39 -19.05 41.42
C GLY A 70 15.62 -19.80 40.12
N ASN A 71 16.81 -20.38 39.95
CA ASN A 71 17.10 -21.25 38.81
C ASN A 71 16.11 -22.45 38.81
N PRO A 72 15.31 -22.66 37.74
CA PRO A 72 14.28 -23.71 37.65
C PRO A 72 14.75 -25.15 37.93
N HIS A 73 16.06 -25.43 37.83
CA HIS A 73 16.61 -26.76 38.15
C HIS A 73 16.85 -26.98 39.66
N SER A 74 16.60 -25.98 40.50
CA SER A 74 16.73 -26.08 41.95
C SER A 74 15.43 -26.56 42.62
N LEU A 75 15.49 -27.00 43.88
CA LEU A 75 14.31 -27.43 44.65
C LEU A 75 13.77 -26.36 45.61
N SER A 76 14.28 -25.13 45.56
CA SER A 76 13.85 -24.02 46.43
C SER A 76 12.44 -23.53 46.07
N LEU A 77 11.80 -22.81 47.00
CA LEU A 77 10.51 -22.16 46.73
C LEU A 77 10.58 -21.18 45.56
N SER A 78 11.65 -20.39 45.47
CA SER A 78 11.88 -19.46 44.36
C SER A 78 12.06 -20.16 43.01
N SER A 79 12.62 -21.37 43.00
CA SER A 79 12.76 -22.19 41.79
C SER A 79 11.43 -22.78 41.32
N ARG A 80 10.64 -23.32 42.25
CA ARG A 80 9.29 -23.81 41.94
C ARG A 80 8.40 -22.69 41.41
N TYR A 81 8.47 -21.51 42.03
CA TYR A 81 7.75 -20.34 41.53
C TYR A 81 8.18 -19.94 40.12
N ALA A 82 9.49 -19.93 39.82
CA ALA A 82 9.97 -19.66 38.46
C ALA A 82 9.46 -20.71 37.46
N THR A 83 9.46 -22.00 37.84
CA THR A 83 8.95 -23.11 37.01
C THR A 83 7.45 -22.94 36.71
N ASP A 84 6.64 -22.67 37.74
CA ASP A 84 5.19 -22.48 37.59
C ASP A 84 4.87 -21.33 36.62
N VAL A 85 5.62 -20.21 36.69
CA VAL A 85 5.39 -19.08 35.78
C VAL A 85 5.86 -19.41 34.36
N ILE A 86 6.97 -20.14 34.19
CA ILE A 86 7.41 -20.60 32.86
C ILE A 86 6.34 -21.50 32.22
N ASP A 87 5.73 -22.41 32.98
CA ASP A 87 4.69 -23.30 32.46
C ASP A 87 3.40 -22.53 32.10
N GLN A 88 3.03 -21.51 32.88
CA GLN A 88 1.94 -20.60 32.50
C GLN A 88 2.23 -19.88 31.17
N ILE A 89 3.47 -19.42 30.98
CA ILE A 89 3.89 -18.74 29.75
C ILE A 89 3.86 -19.71 28.56
N ARG A 90 4.30 -20.98 28.74
CA ARG A 90 4.15 -22.01 27.70
C ARG A 90 2.70 -22.14 27.26
N TYR A 91 1.77 -22.23 28.21
CA TYR A 91 0.34 -22.29 27.90
C TYR A 91 -0.16 -21.04 27.17
N SER A 92 0.24 -19.85 27.62
CA SER A 92 -0.13 -18.58 26.97
C SER A 92 0.36 -18.50 25.51
N ILE A 93 1.58 -18.95 25.23
CA ILE A 93 2.12 -18.96 23.87
C ILE A 93 1.37 -19.97 22.99
N LEU A 94 1.15 -21.20 23.47
CA LEU A 94 0.38 -22.21 22.73
C LEU A 94 -1.04 -21.70 22.42
N HIS A 95 -1.69 -21.08 23.40
CA HIS A 95 -3.00 -20.48 23.21
C HIS A 95 -2.98 -19.33 22.19
N HIS A 96 -1.95 -18.47 22.21
CA HIS A 96 -1.77 -17.39 21.23
C HIS A 96 -1.69 -17.93 19.80
N PHE A 97 -0.99 -19.05 19.59
CA PHE A 97 -0.91 -19.74 18.30
C PHE A 97 -2.10 -20.68 18.02
N LYS A 98 -3.19 -20.57 18.81
CA LYS A 98 -4.43 -21.35 18.63
C LYS A 98 -4.19 -22.87 18.68
N THR A 99 -3.26 -23.30 19.55
CA THR A 99 -2.90 -24.71 19.77
C THR A 99 -2.85 -25.07 21.27
N ASN A 100 -2.45 -26.29 21.61
CA ASN A 100 -2.50 -26.85 22.97
C ASN A 100 -1.32 -27.83 23.23
N PRO A 101 -1.01 -28.12 24.51
CA PRO A 101 0.12 -28.99 24.87
C PRO A 101 -0.09 -30.49 24.60
N GLU A 102 -1.32 -30.92 24.25
CA GLU A 102 -1.58 -32.31 23.81
C GLU A 102 -1.12 -32.54 22.37
N GLU A 103 -1.16 -31.48 21.55
CA GLU A 103 -0.76 -31.53 20.14
C GLU A 103 0.68 -31.04 19.92
N TYR A 104 1.12 -30.00 20.63
CA TYR A 104 2.42 -29.35 20.39
C TYR A 104 3.23 -29.17 21.67
N SER A 105 4.54 -29.44 21.56
CA SER A 105 5.53 -29.04 22.56
C SER A 105 6.11 -27.67 22.23
N LEU A 106 6.35 -26.85 23.27
CA LEU A 106 7.01 -25.55 23.12
C LEU A 106 8.46 -25.63 23.61
N ILE A 107 9.40 -25.24 22.74
CA ILE A 107 10.84 -25.22 23.04
C ILE A 107 11.32 -23.77 22.99
N PHE A 108 11.84 -23.27 24.11
CA PHE A 108 12.47 -21.94 24.14
C PHE A 108 13.85 -22.00 23.49
N THR A 109 14.12 -21.06 22.58
CA THR A 109 15.41 -20.92 21.92
C THR A 109 15.88 -19.48 22.02
N SER A 110 17.19 -19.25 21.85
CA SER A 110 17.76 -17.90 21.94
C SER A 110 17.40 -16.99 20.76
N SER A 111 16.98 -17.57 19.62
CA SER A 111 16.56 -16.85 18.41
C SER A 111 15.89 -17.78 17.41
N ALA A 112 15.21 -17.22 16.39
CA ALA A 112 14.67 -18.01 15.27
C ALA A 112 15.75 -18.83 14.53
N THR A 113 16.97 -18.29 14.37
CA THR A 113 18.10 -19.01 13.77
C THR A 113 18.51 -20.21 14.63
N ALA A 114 18.50 -20.08 15.96
CA ALA A 114 18.76 -21.19 16.85
C ALA A 114 17.67 -22.27 16.76
N ALA A 115 16.40 -21.89 16.66
CA ALA A 115 15.30 -22.83 16.42
C ALA A 115 15.47 -23.61 15.11
N LEU A 116 15.75 -22.92 14.00
CA LEU A 116 16.01 -23.57 12.70
C LEU A 116 17.22 -24.50 12.77
N LYS A 117 18.27 -24.12 13.50
CA LYS A 117 19.45 -24.96 13.72
C LYS A 117 19.09 -26.24 14.48
N VAL A 118 18.31 -26.15 15.57
CA VAL A 118 17.85 -27.33 16.32
C VAL A 118 17.04 -28.25 15.41
N VAL A 119 16.15 -27.71 14.58
CA VAL A 119 15.41 -28.51 13.59
C VAL A 119 16.37 -29.20 12.61
N ALA A 120 17.34 -28.48 12.06
CA ALA A 120 18.32 -29.04 11.12
C ALA A 120 19.21 -30.12 11.76
N GLU A 121 19.59 -29.98 13.02
CA GLU A 121 20.48 -30.92 13.72
C GLU A 121 19.75 -32.19 14.17
N THR A 122 18.47 -32.08 14.50
CA THR A 122 17.65 -33.18 15.03
C THR A 122 16.91 -33.96 13.96
N PHE A 123 16.68 -33.37 12.78
CA PHE A 123 16.08 -34.07 11.65
C PHE A 123 17.01 -35.19 11.16
N ASP A 124 16.49 -36.40 11.02
CA ASP A 124 17.24 -37.52 10.44
C ASP A 124 17.25 -37.40 8.91
N TRP A 125 18.39 -36.93 8.40
CA TRP A 125 18.62 -36.80 6.97
C TRP A 125 19.12 -38.10 6.33
N THR A 126 19.57 -39.07 7.13
CA THR A 126 20.25 -40.29 6.66
C THR A 126 19.29 -41.45 6.43
N GLY A 127 19.62 -42.31 5.47
CA GLY A 127 18.95 -43.60 5.25
C GLY A 127 19.50 -44.68 6.19
N GLN A 128 18.74 -45.74 6.54
CA GLN A 128 19.25 -46.87 7.37
C GLN A 128 20.57 -47.46 6.85
N ASP A 129 20.81 -47.45 5.53
CA ASP A 129 22.01 -48.01 4.90
C ASP A 129 23.34 -47.33 5.29
N GLU A 130 23.31 -46.07 5.77
CA GLU A 130 24.51 -45.41 6.32
C GLU A 130 24.64 -45.56 7.85
N ILE A 131 23.52 -45.75 8.56
CA ILE A 131 23.50 -46.00 10.00
C ILE A 131 24.13 -47.37 10.29
N GLU A 132 23.91 -48.39 9.45
CA GLU A 132 24.56 -49.69 9.59
C GLU A 132 26.06 -49.62 9.31
N LYS A 133 26.50 -48.86 8.29
CA LYS A 133 27.95 -48.66 8.00
C LYS A 133 28.67 -47.88 9.09
N THR A 134 28.00 -46.93 9.75
CA THR A 134 28.59 -46.18 10.88
C THR A 134 28.60 -46.99 12.18
N LYS A 135 27.60 -47.84 12.42
CA LYS A 135 27.62 -48.83 13.51
C LYS A 135 28.72 -49.87 13.32
N ASP A 136 28.90 -50.42 12.13
CA ASP A 136 29.99 -51.37 11.84
C ASP A 136 31.37 -50.74 12.03
N ASN A 137 31.55 -49.48 11.63
CA ASN A 137 32.79 -48.74 11.87
C ASN A 137 33.01 -48.41 13.36
N TYR A 138 31.94 -48.14 14.12
CA TYR A 138 32.02 -47.88 15.55
C TYR A 138 32.29 -49.17 16.35
N GLU A 139 31.70 -50.30 15.99
CA GLU A 139 31.96 -51.61 16.59
C GLU A 139 33.35 -52.16 16.24
N GLN A 140 33.86 -51.92 15.03
CA GLN A 140 35.27 -52.21 14.69
C GLN A 140 36.27 -51.34 15.47
N SER A 141 35.90 -50.10 15.81
CA SER A 141 36.78 -49.19 16.57
C SER A 141 36.90 -49.51 18.07
N LYS A 142 35.99 -50.32 18.63
CA LYS A 142 36.05 -50.79 20.04
C LYS A 142 36.87 -52.07 20.24
N GLY A 143 37.49 -52.61 19.20
CA GLY A 143 38.42 -53.75 19.28
C GLY A 143 39.80 -53.44 19.88
N ILE A 144 39.91 -52.48 20.81
CA ILE A 144 41.15 -52.23 21.57
C ILE A 144 40.85 -52.40 23.05
N THR A 145 41.26 -53.56 23.55
CA THR A 145 41.30 -54.03 24.93
C THR A 145 41.71 -52.98 25.96
N HIS A 146 40.94 -52.83 27.05
CA HIS A 146 41.49 -52.66 28.39
C HIS A 146 40.63 -53.36 29.44
N ASN A 147 41.27 -54.32 30.13
CA ASN A 147 40.80 -54.99 31.33
C ASN A 147 40.56 -53.98 32.46
N ALA A 148 39.46 -54.12 33.17
CA ALA A 148 39.40 -53.92 34.62
C ALA A 148 38.12 -54.58 35.17
N ASP A 149 38.32 -55.55 36.05
CA ASP A 149 37.33 -56.18 36.92
C ASP A 149 36.53 -55.14 37.73
N ILE A 150 35.28 -55.47 38.10
CA ILE A 150 34.74 -55.38 39.47
C ILE A 150 33.30 -55.97 39.49
N ASP A 151 33.22 -57.08 40.23
CA ASP A 151 32.19 -57.68 41.08
C ASP A 151 30.67 -57.57 40.85
N GLU A 152 30.10 -58.76 41.08
CA GLU A 152 28.71 -59.17 41.21
C GLU A 152 27.99 -58.56 42.43
N ASN A 153 26.71 -58.23 42.23
CA ASN A 153 25.54 -58.45 43.11
C ASN A 153 24.59 -57.25 43.13
N ASN A 154 23.49 -57.32 42.37
CA ASN A 154 22.16 -57.14 42.96
C ASN A 154 21.03 -57.52 41.99
N GLU A 155 20.09 -58.27 42.54
CA GLU A 155 18.91 -58.88 41.94
C GLU A 155 18.02 -57.85 41.20
N ARG A 156 17.66 -58.16 39.95
CA ARG A 156 16.55 -57.49 39.26
C ARG A 156 15.29 -58.33 39.42
N VAL A 157 14.32 -57.72 40.11
CA VAL A 157 12.92 -58.14 40.18
C VAL A 157 12.32 -58.11 38.77
N GLU A 158 11.81 -59.25 38.29
CA GLU A 158 10.95 -59.32 37.10
C GLU A 158 9.59 -58.68 37.40
N ILE A 159 9.21 -57.69 36.59
CA ILE A 159 7.86 -57.12 36.55
C ILE A 159 7.16 -57.72 35.32
N PRO A 160 5.89 -58.18 35.42
CA PRO A 160 5.23 -58.90 34.33
C PRO A 160 5.03 -58.00 33.11
N GLU A 161 5.39 -58.53 31.94
CA GLU A 161 4.98 -58.00 30.64
C GLU A 161 3.44 -58.00 30.56
N ASN A 162 2.83 -56.83 30.71
CA ASN A 162 1.45 -56.61 30.32
C ASN A 162 1.41 -55.70 29.10
N GLU A 163 1.17 -56.36 27.96
CA GLU A 163 0.44 -55.88 26.78
C GLU A 163 0.65 -54.41 26.42
N SER A 164 1.80 -54.14 25.80
CA SER A 164 1.94 -52.99 24.91
C SER A 164 0.90 -53.12 23.79
N LEU A 165 -0.07 -52.21 23.79
CA LEU A 165 -0.92 -51.91 22.64
C LEU A 165 -0.04 -51.87 21.39
N ASN A 166 -0.25 -52.87 20.52
CA ASN A 166 0.46 -53.04 19.28
C ASN A 166 -0.07 -52.00 18.28
N VAL A 167 0.28 -50.73 18.50
CA VAL A 167 0.12 -49.68 17.50
C VAL A 167 1.21 -49.93 16.47
N GLY A 168 0.79 -50.29 15.25
CA GLY A 168 1.66 -50.82 14.21
C GLY A 168 2.95 -50.04 14.04
N LYS A 169 4.08 -50.73 14.19
CA LYS A 169 5.38 -50.21 13.78
C LYS A 169 5.35 -50.02 12.25
N PRO A 170 5.60 -48.82 11.72
CA PRO A 170 5.74 -48.63 10.28
C PRO A 170 7.01 -49.33 9.78
N VAL A 171 6.92 -49.94 8.60
CA VAL A 171 8.03 -50.57 7.89
C VAL A 171 8.80 -49.47 7.14
N TYR A 172 10.11 -49.42 7.31
CA TYR A 172 11.02 -48.40 6.75
C TYR A 172 11.71 -48.91 5.47
N ASP A 173 12.01 -48.02 4.52
CA ASP A 173 12.51 -48.39 3.18
C ASP A 173 14.02 -48.15 2.91
N GLY A 174 14.76 -47.51 3.81
CA GLY A 174 16.21 -47.27 3.61
C GLY A 174 16.59 -45.89 3.10
N SER A 175 15.64 -45.07 2.63
CA SER A 175 15.96 -43.97 1.73
C SER A 175 16.46 -42.68 2.45
N PRO A 176 17.55 -42.04 1.98
CA PRO A 176 18.05 -40.81 2.57
C PRO A 176 17.17 -39.60 2.22
N GLY A 177 17.02 -38.68 3.18
CA GLY A 177 16.16 -37.50 3.10
C GLY A 177 16.64 -36.46 2.08
N VAL A 178 15.75 -35.52 1.74
CA VAL A 178 15.99 -34.44 0.77
C VAL A 178 15.71 -33.09 1.44
N PHE A 179 16.60 -32.12 1.24
CA PHE A 179 16.38 -30.75 1.74
C PHE A 179 15.92 -29.84 0.59
N VAL A 180 14.73 -29.27 0.73
CA VAL A 180 14.14 -28.37 -0.26
C VAL A 180 14.01 -26.98 0.35
N TYR A 181 14.44 -25.96 -0.38
CA TYR A 181 14.31 -24.56 0.02
C TYR A 181 13.95 -23.70 -1.19
N LEU A 182 13.28 -22.57 -0.94
CA LEU A 182 12.99 -21.58 -1.96
C LEU A 182 14.20 -20.65 -2.14
N GLN A 183 14.39 -20.18 -3.37
CA GLN A 183 15.39 -19.16 -3.68
C GLN A 183 15.23 -17.91 -2.79
N ASP A 184 13.99 -17.55 -2.48
CA ASP A 184 13.61 -16.36 -1.69
C ASP A 184 13.59 -16.61 -0.18
N ASN A 185 14.10 -17.74 0.30
CA ASN A 185 14.20 -17.97 1.73
C ASN A 185 15.21 -17.01 2.37
N HIS A 186 14.90 -16.57 3.59
CA HIS A 186 15.82 -15.82 4.44
C HIS A 186 17.14 -16.59 4.65
N THR A 187 18.26 -15.86 4.82
CA THR A 187 19.60 -16.44 4.97
C THR A 187 19.71 -17.46 6.10
N SER A 188 18.91 -17.35 7.16
CA SER A 188 18.87 -18.35 8.24
C SER A 188 18.44 -19.74 7.75
N VAL A 189 17.51 -19.83 6.79
CA VAL A 189 17.11 -21.11 6.19
C VAL A 189 18.19 -21.59 5.22
N LEU A 190 18.80 -20.68 4.46
CA LEU A 190 19.93 -21.02 3.59
C LEU A 190 21.12 -21.57 4.40
N GLY A 191 21.32 -21.10 5.63
CA GLY A 191 22.33 -21.62 6.55
C GLY A 191 22.11 -23.09 6.92
N MET A 192 20.86 -23.58 6.93
CA MET A 192 20.56 -25.00 7.16
C MET A 192 21.11 -25.89 6.04
N ARG A 193 21.35 -25.34 4.85
CA ARG A 193 21.93 -26.09 3.72
C ARG A 193 23.27 -26.71 4.09
N GLU A 194 24.13 -26.04 4.85
CA GLU A 194 25.42 -26.60 5.25
C GLU A 194 25.26 -27.77 6.23
N LEU A 195 24.29 -27.67 7.14
CA LEU A 195 23.95 -28.73 8.10
C LEU A 195 23.33 -29.96 7.40
N ALA A 196 22.52 -29.72 6.36
CA ALA A 196 21.88 -30.76 5.57
C ALA A 196 22.81 -31.37 4.51
N ALA A 197 23.71 -30.59 3.90
CA ALA A 197 24.51 -30.99 2.73
C ALA A 197 25.38 -32.24 2.96
N ASN A 198 25.83 -32.47 4.20
CA ASN A 198 26.65 -33.64 4.55
C ASN A 198 25.84 -34.83 5.06
N LYS A 199 24.51 -34.70 5.19
CA LYS A 199 23.65 -35.72 5.80
C LYS A 199 22.46 -36.15 4.92
N CYS A 200 22.09 -35.36 3.90
CA CYS A 200 20.97 -35.64 3.01
C CYS A 200 21.43 -36.09 1.61
N LYS A 201 20.57 -36.80 0.88
CA LYS A 201 20.87 -37.29 -0.49
C LYS A 201 21.09 -36.15 -1.48
N GLN A 202 20.27 -35.10 -1.36
CA GLN A 202 20.22 -34.00 -2.31
C GLN A 202 19.59 -32.76 -1.68
N THR A 203 20.09 -31.59 -2.09
CA THR A 203 19.49 -30.29 -1.77
C THR A 203 18.88 -29.68 -3.03
N HIS A 204 17.61 -29.29 -3.00
CA HIS A 204 16.92 -28.63 -4.11
C HIS A 204 16.58 -27.18 -3.76
N CYS A 205 17.00 -26.26 -4.64
CA CYS A 205 16.52 -24.89 -4.64
C CYS A 205 15.37 -24.79 -5.63
N ILE A 206 14.21 -24.33 -5.20
CA ILE A 206 13.03 -24.12 -6.05
C ILE A 206 12.81 -22.61 -6.20
N SER A 207 12.52 -22.13 -7.42
CA SER A 207 12.20 -20.71 -7.60
C SER A 207 10.77 -20.43 -7.13
N HIS A 208 10.46 -19.16 -6.85
CA HIS A 208 9.11 -18.75 -6.48
C HIS A 208 8.07 -19.21 -7.54
N ASN A 209 8.35 -19.03 -8.82
CA ASN A 209 7.39 -19.36 -9.87
C ASN A 209 7.17 -20.86 -10.01
N ASP A 210 8.22 -21.67 -9.85
CA ASP A 210 8.13 -23.12 -10.02
C ASP A 210 7.22 -23.75 -8.96
N ILE A 211 7.30 -23.29 -7.70
CA ILE A 211 6.45 -23.86 -6.64
C ILE A 211 4.97 -23.49 -6.82
N PHE A 212 4.67 -22.27 -7.25
CA PHE A 212 3.29 -21.86 -7.48
C PHE A 212 2.69 -22.43 -8.76
N GLN A 213 3.49 -22.75 -9.78
CA GLN A 213 3.01 -23.50 -10.94
C GLN A 213 2.60 -24.92 -10.54
N GLU A 214 3.38 -25.57 -9.68
CA GLU A 214 3.09 -26.92 -9.19
C GLU A 214 1.90 -26.96 -8.20
N LEU A 215 1.78 -25.97 -7.32
CA LEU A 215 0.67 -25.90 -6.35
C LEU A 215 -0.68 -25.50 -7.00
N ASN A 216 -0.66 -24.83 -8.15
CA ASN A 216 -1.86 -24.36 -8.85
C ASN A 216 -2.25 -25.22 -10.06
N SER A 217 -1.47 -26.22 -10.46
CA SER A 217 -1.95 -27.23 -11.40
C SER A 217 -3.09 -28.02 -10.76
N GLU A 218 -4.20 -28.21 -11.49
CA GLU A 218 -5.23 -29.16 -11.02
C GLU A 218 -4.55 -30.51 -10.78
N PRO A 219 -4.81 -31.18 -9.64
CA PRO A 219 -4.28 -32.51 -9.40
C PRO A 219 -4.70 -33.37 -10.60
N GLU A 220 -3.74 -33.80 -11.41
CA GLU A 220 -4.00 -34.81 -12.43
C GLU A 220 -4.71 -35.96 -11.73
N GLN A 221 -5.82 -36.43 -12.32
CA GLN A 221 -6.66 -37.50 -11.79
C GLN A 221 -5.79 -38.55 -11.08
N GLU A 222 -5.99 -38.67 -9.77
CA GLU A 222 -5.38 -39.69 -8.93
C GLU A 222 -5.49 -41.05 -9.65
N ASN A 223 -4.39 -41.52 -10.24
CA ASN A 223 -4.07 -42.91 -10.01
C ASN A 223 -3.98 -43.02 -8.50
N SER A 224 -4.95 -43.70 -7.90
CA SER A 224 -5.02 -43.96 -6.47
C SER A 224 -3.65 -44.38 -5.97
N ILE A 225 -2.92 -43.44 -5.39
CA ILE A 225 -1.75 -43.74 -4.58
C ILE A 225 -2.35 -44.26 -3.29
N ASP A 226 -2.21 -45.57 -3.07
CA ASP A 226 -2.53 -46.20 -1.82
C ASP A 226 -1.83 -45.41 -0.71
N ILE A 227 -2.61 -44.74 0.15
CA ILE A 227 -2.12 -43.93 1.28
C ILE A 227 -1.25 -44.77 2.25
N ASP A 228 -1.25 -46.10 2.09
CA ASP A 228 -0.37 -47.06 2.75
C ASP A 228 1.08 -47.09 2.22
N THR A 229 1.47 -46.27 1.23
CA THR A 229 2.84 -46.26 0.65
C THR A 229 3.67 -44.99 0.87
N TYR A 230 3.20 -44.01 1.64
CA TYR A 230 4.00 -42.85 2.03
C TYR A 230 4.50 -42.97 3.48
N SER A 231 5.70 -43.55 3.65
CA SER A 231 6.37 -43.71 4.96
C SER A 231 7.30 -42.51 5.26
N GLY A 232 6.72 -41.32 5.38
CA GLY A 232 7.46 -40.11 5.77
C GLY A 232 7.80 -40.05 7.27
N ASN A 233 8.92 -39.40 7.60
CA ASN A 233 9.43 -39.26 8.98
C ASN A 233 8.37 -38.78 9.97
N SER A 234 8.13 -39.56 11.02
CA SER A 234 7.41 -39.12 12.23
C SER A 234 8.42 -38.77 13.32
N LEU A 235 8.37 -37.53 13.77
CA LEU A 235 9.17 -37.03 14.90
C LEU A 235 8.55 -37.55 16.21
N PHE A 236 9.24 -38.49 16.87
CA PHE A 236 8.84 -38.97 18.20
C PHE A 236 9.74 -38.33 19.27
N VAL A 237 9.21 -37.31 19.96
CA VAL A 237 9.95 -36.54 20.97
C VAL A 237 9.57 -37.02 22.36
N TYR A 238 10.58 -37.47 23.11
CA TYR A 238 10.46 -37.75 24.53
C TYR A 238 10.39 -36.41 25.30
N PRO A 239 9.59 -36.29 26.38
CA PRO A 239 9.52 -35.08 27.20
C PRO A 239 10.78 -34.95 28.06
N ALA A 240 11.89 -34.53 27.44
CA ALA A 240 13.08 -34.00 28.07
C ALA A 240 13.68 -32.96 27.12
N GLN A 241 13.02 -31.80 27.07
CA GLN A 241 13.53 -30.46 26.74
C GLN A 241 14.78 -30.44 25.84
N PHE A 242 14.61 -30.21 24.54
CA PHE A 242 15.67 -29.76 23.61
C PHE A 242 16.24 -28.36 23.96
N GLU A 243 16.01 -27.91 25.18
CA GLU A 243 16.42 -26.61 25.69
C GLU A 243 17.87 -26.75 26.15
N ASP A 244 18.77 -26.00 25.50
CA ASP A 244 20.19 -26.06 25.81
C ASP A 244 20.49 -25.33 27.12
N GLY A 245 21.00 -26.08 28.11
CA GLY A 245 21.40 -25.55 29.41
C GLY A 245 20.26 -24.97 30.25
N THR A 246 20.61 -24.09 31.18
CA THR A 246 19.60 -23.36 31.97
C THR A 246 18.95 -22.29 31.10
N LEU A 247 17.63 -22.37 30.97
CA LEU A 247 16.83 -21.37 30.25
C LEU A 247 17.10 -19.95 30.74
N PRO A 248 17.00 -18.92 29.88
CA PRO A 248 16.99 -17.52 30.29
C PRO A 248 15.65 -17.17 30.95
N PHE A 249 15.37 -17.79 32.11
CA PHE A 249 14.06 -17.77 32.74
C PHE A 249 13.59 -16.34 33.06
N LEU A 250 14.48 -15.42 33.42
CA LEU A 250 14.11 -14.00 33.61
C LEU A 250 13.59 -13.33 32.32
N SER A 251 14.16 -13.68 31.17
CA SER A 251 13.67 -13.19 29.86
C SER A 251 12.36 -13.85 29.46
N ILE A 252 12.19 -15.14 29.78
CA ILE A 252 10.93 -15.86 29.55
C ILE A 252 9.82 -15.21 30.38
N LEU A 253 10.07 -14.93 31.67
CA LEU A 253 9.12 -14.24 32.56
C LEU A 253 8.63 -12.91 31.99
N ALA A 254 9.49 -12.18 31.29
CA ALA A 254 9.13 -10.91 30.66
C ALA A 254 8.08 -11.06 29.54
N LEU A 255 7.93 -12.25 28.93
CA LEU A 255 6.93 -12.51 27.90
C LEU A 255 5.50 -12.36 28.43
N ARG A 256 5.25 -12.72 29.70
CA ARG A 256 3.93 -12.54 30.35
C ARG A 256 3.50 -11.08 30.26
N HIS A 257 4.38 -10.18 30.68
CA HIS A 257 4.15 -8.73 30.63
C HIS A 257 4.02 -8.21 29.19
N GLY A 258 4.73 -8.82 28.24
CA GLY A 258 4.58 -8.53 26.81
C GLY A 258 3.18 -8.87 26.28
N PHE A 259 2.67 -10.07 26.58
CA PHE A 259 1.31 -10.47 26.19
C PHE A 259 0.25 -9.59 26.84
N ASP A 260 0.40 -9.29 28.13
CA ASP A 260 -0.53 -8.40 28.84
C ASP A 260 -0.53 -7.00 28.23
N THR A 261 0.65 -6.46 27.90
CA THR A 261 0.82 -5.16 27.24
C THR A 261 0.14 -5.13 25.87
N LEU A 262 0.40 -6.12 25.01
CA LEU A 262 -0.21 -6.20 23.68
C LEU A 262 -1.74 -6.23 23.79
N LYS A 263 -2.26 -7.01 24.75
CA LYS A 263 -3.71 -7.13 24.98
C LYS A 263 -4.32 -5.83 25.51
N GLN A 264 -3.64 -5.14 26.42
CA GLN A 264 -4.12 -3.91 27.04
C GLN A 264 -4.05 -2.70 26.11
N LEU A 265 -2.96 -2.57 25.34
CA LEU A 265 -2.71 -1.41 24.48
C LEU A 265 -3.38 -1.56 23.11
N CYS A 266 -3.40 -2.76 22.56
CA CYS A 266 -3.76 -2.98 21.16
C CYS A 266 -5.00 -3.85 20.96
N GLY A 267 -5.52 -4.48 22.02
CA GLY A 267 -6.64 -5.43 21.91
C GLY A 267 -6.17 -6.81 21.48
N SER A 268 -6.31 -7.13 20.18
CA SER A 268 -5.95 -8.41 19.59
C SER A 268 -4.80 -8.28 18.57
N ILE A 269 -4.22 -9.42 18.17
CA ILE A 269 -3.20 -9.42 17.11
C ILE A 269 -3.82 -9.06 15.74
N GLU A 270 -5.09 -9.38 15.55
CA GLU A 270 -5.88 -9.00 14.38
C GLU A 270 -6.06 -7.47 14.29
N ASP A 271 -6.23 -6.78 15.43
CA ASP A 271 -6.30 -5.31 15.46
C ASP A 271 -4.96 -4.68 15.05
N ILE A 272 -3.84 -5.24 15.53
CA ILE A 272 -2.49 -4.80 15.12
C ILE A 272 -2.26 -5.04 13.63
N ALA A 273 -2.67 -6.20 13.11
CA ALA A 273 -2.57 -6.51 11.69
C ALA A 273 -3.35 -5.51 10.85
N MET A 274 -4.59 -5.19 11.23
CA MET A 274 -5.44 -4.22 10.53
C MET A 274 -4.83 -2.82 10.54
N HIS A 275 -4.35 -2.37 11.70
CA HIS A 275 -3.68 -1.09 11.87
C HIS A 275 -2.44 -0.97 10.97
N THR A 276 -1.49 -1.90 11.10
CA THR A 276 -0.23 -1.86 10.34
C THR A 276 -0.44 -2.03 8.83
N PHE A 277 -1.41 -2.85 8.41
CA PHE A 277 -1.84 -2.95 7.02
C PHE A 277 -2.39 -1.62 6.49
N SER A 278 -3.25 -0.94 7.24
CA SER A 278 -3.83 0.34 6.81
C SER A 278 -2.77 1.43 6.60
N LEU A 279 -1.73 1.48 7.45
CA LEU A 279 -0.60 2.40 7.30
C LEU A 279 0.25 2.06 6.08
N ALA A 280 0.52 0.76 5.87
CA ALA A 280 1.27 0.29 4.71
C ALA A 280 0.53 0.56 3.39
N GLN A 281 -0.78 0.27 3.33
CA GLN A 281 -1.64 0.59 2.20
C GLN A 281 -1.65 2.11 1.95
N SER A 282 -1.78 2.92 2.99
CA SER A 282 -1.74 4.38 2.86
C SER A 282 -0.41 4.86 2.26
N LEU A 283 0.73 4.37 2.76
CA LEU A 283 2.03 4.74 2.22
C LEU A 283 2.18 4.27 0.76
N PHE A 284 1.82 3.02 0.47
CA PHE A 284 1.88 2.43 -0.88
C PHE A 284 1.10 3.28 -1.90
N LEU A 285 -0.16 3.60 -1.59
CA LEU A 285 -1.03 4.39 -2.47
C LEU A 285 -0.52 5.82 -2.68
N ASN A 286 0.12 6.42 -1.67
CA ASN A 286 0.73 7.73 -1.83
C ASN A 286 1.99 7.64 -2.70
N LEU A 287 2.89 6.67 -2.43
CA LEU A 287 4.14 6.51 -3.16
C LEU A 287 3.93 6.24 -4.66
N ILE A 288 2.96 5.39 -5.02
CA ILE A 288 2.67 5.10 -6.44
C ILE A 288 2.13 6.34 -7.18
N SER A 289 1.52 7.28 -6.45
CA SER A 289 1.00 8.52 -7.03
C SER A 289 2.07 9.58 -7.30
N LEU A 290 3.26 9.47 -6.68
CA LEU A 290 4.31 10.48 -6.74
C LEU A 290 5.05 10.48 -8.10
N HIS A 291 5.02 11.64 -8.77
CA HIS A 291 5.74 11.87 -10.02
C HIS A 291 6.50 13.21 -9.98
N HIS A 292 7.62 13.26 -10.69
CA HIS A 292 8.39 14.49 -10.91
C HIS A 292 7.61 15.47 -11.78
N SER A 293 8.05 16.73 -11.83
CA SER A 293 7.48 17.80 -12.66
C SER A 293 7.36 17.48 -14.16
N ASN A 294 8.19 16.57 -14.67
CA ASN A 294 8.17 16.08 -16.05
C ASN A 294 7.21 14.89 -16.26
N GLY A 295 6.47 14.47 -15.24
CA GLY A 295 5.51 13.36 -15.30
C GLY A 295 6.13 11.96 -15.16
N ALA A 296 7.45 11.83 -14.97
CA ALA A 296 8.12 10.57 -14.69
C ALA A 296 7.80 10.09 -13.25
N PRO A 297 7.67 8.76 -13.02
CA PRO A 297 7.43 8.23 -11.68
C PRO A 297 8.62 8.50 -10.77
N ALA A 298 8.37 8.86 -9.52
CA ALA A 298 9.41 9.10 -8.52
C ALA A 298 9.81 7.84 -7.74
N VAL A 299 9.02 6.76 -7.86
CA VAL A 299 9.15 5.56 -7.02
C VAL A 299 9.03 4.28 -7.86
N VAL A 300 9.87 3.30 -7.56
CA VAL A 300 9.70 1.90 -7.99
C VAL A 300 9.36 1.07 -6.76
N LEU A 301 8.16 0.50 -6.74
CA LEU A 301 7.68 -0.36 -5.65
C LEU A 301 8.00 -1.83 -5.93
N TYR A 302 8.41 -2.54 -4.89
CA TYR A 302 8.67 -3.98 -4.94
C TYR A 302 7.63 -4.71 -4.11
N THR A 303 6.58 -5.18 -4.78
CA THR A 303 5.45 -5.88 -4.16
C THR A 303 5.01 -7.04 -5.05
N ASP A 304 4.51 -8.10 -4.41
CA ASP A 304 3.83 -9.22 -5.08
C ASP A 304 2.29 -9.08 -4.96
N THR A 305 1.79 -8.07 -4.22
CA THR A 305 0.37 -7.77 -4.03
C THR A 305 0.01 -6.33 -4.42
N ASP A 306 -1.28 -6.04 -4.51
CA ASP A 306 -1.84 -4.72 -4.76
C ASP A 306 -2.21 -3.96 -3.47
N TYR A 307 -1.83 -4.49 -2.29
CA TYR A 307 -2.21 -3.94 -0.98
C TYR A 307 -3.72 -3.87 -0.74
N GLN A 308 -4.55 -4.71 -1.37
CA GLN A 308 -5.99 -4.75 -1.12
C GLN A 308 -6.45 -5.80 -0.12
N ASN A 309 -5.65 -6.83 0.14
CA ASN A 309 -6.00 -7.92 1.04
C ASN A 309 -4.97 -8.11 2.17
N ILE A 310 -5.44 -7.94 3.41
CA ILE A 310 -4.68 -8.10 4.65
C ILE A 310 -4.13 -9.51 4.87
N ASP A 311 -4.81 -10.55 4.36
CA ASP A 311 -4.38 -11.93 4.52
C ASP A 311 -3.13 -12.26 3.67
N THR A 312 -2.92 -11.48 2.61
CA THR A 312 -1.80 -11.66 1.68
C THR A 312 -0.70 -10.61 1.84
N GLN A 313 -0.99 -9.49 2.51
CA GLN A 313 -0.11 -8.35 2.63
C GLN A 313 -0.03 -7.83 4.07
N GLY A 314 1.19 -7.76 4.60
CA GLY A 314 1.46 -7.20 5.93
C GLY A 314 1.80 -5.71 5.91
N GLY A 315 2.25 -5.20 7.06
CA GLY A 315 2.59 -3.79 7.29
C GLY A 315 3.93 -3.31 6.71
N ILE A 316 4.40 -3.86 5.59
CA ILE A 316 5.72 -3.56 5.00
C ILE A 316 5.55 -2.95 3.62
N VAL A 317 6.33 -1.92 3.28
CA VAL A 317 6.45 -1.32 1.93
C VAL A 317 7.91 -1.23 1.52
N ASN A 318 8.26 -1.88 0.40
CA ASN A 318 9.61 -1.87 -0.17
C ASN A 318 9.66 -1.05 -1.46
N PHE A 319 10.64 -0.18 -1.61
CA PHE A 319 10.79 0.65 -2.80
C PHE A 319 12.23 1.14 -3.04
N ASN A 320 12.49 1.64 -4.24
CA ASN A 320 13.58 2.58 -4.51
C ASN A 320 13.00 3.88 -5.09
N LEU A 321 13.73 4.97 -4.94
CA LEU A 321 13.39 6.24 -5.56
C LEU A 321 14.09 6.39 -6.91
N LEU A 322 13.45 7.15 -7.80
CA LEU A 322 13.98 7.53 -9.09
C LEU A 322 14.24 9.04 -9.11
N ARG A 323 15.17 9.47 -9.95
CA ARG A 323 15.34 10.86 -10.36
C ARG A 323 14.44 11.15 -11.55
N ALA A 324 14.25 12.43 -11.87
CA ALA A 324 13.41 12.84 -13.00
C ALA A 324 13.89 12.30 -14.36
N ASN A 325 15.19 11.99 -14.50
CA ASN A 325 15.79 11.36 -15.69
C ASN A 325 15.62 9.83 -15.74
N GLY A 326 15.00 9.22 -14.73
CA GLY A 326 14.78 7.78 -14.62
C GLY A 326 15.92 6.99 -13.96
N GLU A 327 17.01 7.64 -13.55
CA GLU A 327 18.10 6.98 -12.81
C GLU A 327 17.67 6.67 -11.37
N TYR A 328 18.19 5.59 -10.81
CA TYR A 328 17.95 5.26 -9.41
C TYR A 328 18.65 6.24 -8.47
N VAL A 329 17.96 6.59 -7.39
CA VAL A 329 18.57 7.17 -6.20
C VAL A 329 19.08 6.02 -5.34
N GLY A 330 20.35 6.08 -4.95
CA GLY A 330 20.97 5.08 -4.07
C GLY A 330 20.28 5.03 -2.71
N PHE A 331 20.03 3.83 -2.17
CA PHE A 331 19.34 3.70 -0.88
C PHE A 331 20.15 4.26 0.30
N VAL A 332 21.47 4.44 0.17
CA VAL A 332 22.33 5.12 1.17
C VAL A 332 22.02 6.62 1.19
N GLU A 333 21.80 7.23 0.02
CA GLU A 333 21.36 8.63 -0.07
C GLU A 333 20.00 8.81 0.62
N VAL A 334 19.05 7.90 0.37
CA VAL A 334 17.74 7.91 1.03
C VAL A 334 17.88 7.73 2.54
N LEU A 335 18.73 6.80 3.00
CA LEU A 335 18.98 6.58 4.42
C LEU A 335 19.59 7.81 5.10
N ASN A 336 20.52 8.49 4.44
CA ASN A 336 21.11 9.72 4.98
C ASN A 336 20.08 10.84 5.12
N MET A 337 19.18 11.00 4.13
CA MET A 337 18.09 11.97 4.24
C MET A 337 17.07 11.56 5.32
N ALA A 338 16.76 10.27 5.45
CA ALA A 338 15.90 9.76 6.52
C ALA A 338 16.46 10.11 7.90
N ASN A 339 17.77 9.90 8.11
CA ASN A 339 18.44 10.28 9.36
C ASN A 339 18.36 11.79 9.66
N LEU A 340 18.40 12.66 8.64
CA LEU A 340 18.26 14.11 8.83
C LEU A 340 16.82 14.54 9.18
N TYR A 341 15.83 13.70 8.85
CA TYR A 341 14.42 13.89 9.18
C TYR A 341 14.00 13.09 10.43
N ASP A 342 14.97 12.56 11.18
CA ASP A 342 14.75 11.69 12.34
C ASP A 342 13.90 10.44 12.02
N ILE A 343 13.99 9.93 10.80
CA ILE A 343 13.30 8.70 10.34
C ILE A 343 14.28 7.52 10.39
N GLN A 344 13.94 6.51 11.18
CA GLN A 344 14.70 5.27 11.32
C GLN A 344 14.06 4.18 10.45
N LEU A 345 14.68 3.87 9.33
CA LEU A 345 14.25 2.83 8.38
C LEU A 345 15.43 1.92 8.00
N ARG A 346 15.14 0.81 7.32
CA ARG A 346 16.17 -0.15 6.92
C ARG A 346 16.35 -0.19 5.41
N THR A 347 17.58 -0.41 4.96
CA THR A 347 17.94 -0.53 3.55
C THR A 347 18.75 -1.79 3.26
N GLY A 348 18.86 -2.16 1.97
CA GLY A 348 19.64 -3.31 1.49
C GLY A 348 18.76 -4.49 1.03
N CYS A 349 19.29 -5.71 1.10
CA CYS A 349 18.58 -6.93 0.69
C CYS A 349 17.87 -7.67 1.85
N PHE A 350 17.80 -7.10 3.06
CA PHE A 350 17.07 -7.64 4.22
C PHE A 350 17.32 -9.12 4.53
N CYS A 351 18.57 -9.58 4.35
CA CYS A 351 18.94 -10.99 4.54
C CYS A 351 18.12 -11.96 3.65
N ASN A 352 17.67 -11.50 2.48
CA ASN A 352 16.92 -12.27 1.51
C ASN A 352 17.41 -11.96 0.09
N THR A 353 18.58 -12.51 -0.25
CA THR A 353 19.23 -12.25 -1.55
C THR A 353 18.43 -12.77 -2.73
N GLY A 354 17.66 -13.84 -2.58
CA GLY A 354 16.82 -14.38 -3.66
C GLY A 354 15.66 -13.47 -3.99
N ALA A 355 14.91 -13.01 -2.99
CA ALA A 355 13.85 -12.03 -3.20
C ALA A 355 14.43 -10.72 -3.76
N CYS A 356 15.57 -10.26 -3.21
CA CYS A 356 16.27 -9.09 -3.71
C CYS A 356 16.61 -9.24 -5.19
N GLN A 357 17.19 -10.38 -5.59
CA GLN A 357 17.51 -10.68 -6.99
C GLN A 357 16.25 -10.65 -7.87
N ARG A 358 15.16 -11.29 -7.43
CA ARG A 358 13.89 -11.37 -8.17
C ARG A 358 13.26 -9.99 -8.37
N HIS A 359 13.05 -9.24 -7.29
CA HIS A 359 12.37 -7.94 -7.33
C HIS A 359 13.18 -6.86 -8.04
N LEU A 360 14.52 -6.88 -7.89
CA LEU A 360 15.42 -5.96 -8.60
C LEU A 360 15.72 -6.41 -10.05
N ARG A 361 15.20 -7.56 -10.48
CA ARG A 361 15.39 -8.16 -11.82
C ARG A 361 16.88 -8.35 -12.16
N LEU A 362 17.67 -8.79 -11.19
CA LEU A 362 19.09 -9.05 -11.35
C LEU A 362 19.33 -10.46 -11.89
N SER A 363 20.16 -10.59 -12.93
CA SER A 363 20.61 -11.89 -13.40
C SER A 363 21.69 -12.48 -12.47
N SER A 364 21.91 -13.79 -12.53
CA SER A 364 23.03 -14.42 -11.80
C SER A 364 24.39 -13.85 -12.22
N GLN A 365 24.51 -13.36 -13.46
CA GLN A 365 25.71 -12.69 -13.93
C GLN A 365 25.87 -11.30 -13.31
N ASP A 366 24.76 -10.55 -13.13
CA ASP A 366 24.78 -9.28 -12.39
C ASP A 366 25.25 -9.51 -10.95
N LEU A 367 24.69 -10.50 -10.24
CA LEU A 367 25.12 -10.82 -8.87
C LEU A 367 26.62 -11.18 -8.78
N LYS A 368 27.09 -12.00 -9.72
CA LYS A 368 28.52 -12.35 -9.79
C LYS A 368 29.38 -11.12 -10.06
N HIS A 369 28.92 -10.22 -10.92
CA HIS A 369 29.61 -8.97 -11.21
C HIS A 369 29.64 -8.05 -9.98
N GLN A 370 28.52 -7.90 -9.28
CA GLN A 370 28.43 -7.13 -8.04
C GLN A 370 29.40 -7.66 -6.98
N PHE A 371 29.43 -8.99 -6.78
CA PHE A 371 30.39 -9.63 -5.89
C PHE A 371 31.85 -9.37 -6.30
N GLN A 372 32.16 -9.48 -7.60
CA GLN A 372 33.49 -9.17 -8.14
C GLN A 372 33.88 -7.69 -8.00
N ALA A 373 32.90 -6.79 -8.04
CA ALA A 373 33.05 -5.36 -7.75
C ALA A 373 33.24 -5.08 -6.25
N GLY A 374 33.19 -6.12 -5.41
CA GLY A 374 33.42 -6.06 -3.97
C GLY A 374 32.16 -5.77 -3.16
N HIS A 375 30.97 -5.96 -3.72
CA HIS A 375 29.73 -5.80 -2.98
C HIS A 375 29.55 -6.90 -1.93
N VAL A 376 29.27 -6.49 -0.70
CA VAL A 376 28.94 -7.35 0.44
C VAL A 376 27.75 -6.78 1.21
N CYS A 377 27.02 -7.65 1.91
CA CYS A 377 25.87 -7.22 2.71
C CYS A 377 26.31 -6.18 3.78
N GLY A 378 25.64 -5.03 3.79
CA GLY A 378 25.90 -3.95 4.75
C GLY A 378 27.01 -2.98 4.34
N ASP A 379 27.54 -3.08 3.12
CA ASP A 379 28.40 -2.03 2.57
C ASP A 379 27.60 -0.80 2.07
N GLU A 380 28.33 0.23 1.64
CA GLU A 380 27.76 1.46 1.08
C GLU A 380 27.61 1.40 -0.45
N ARG A 381 27.80 0.24 -1.10
CA ARG A 381 27.68 0.07 -2.56
C ARG A 381 26.24 -0.25 -2.92
N ASP A 382 25.41 0.77 -2.91
CA ASP A 382 23.97 0.69 -3.17
C ASP A 382 23.59 0.71 -4.66
N LEU A 383 24.47 1.21 -5.53
CA LEU A 383 24.33 1.20 -6.99
C LEU A 383 25.59 0.64 -7.66
N ILE A 384 25.42 -0.32 -8.57
CA ILE A 384 26.49 -0.86 -9.44
C ILE A 384 26.02 -0.78 -10.89
N ASP A 385 26.76 -0.05 -11.72
CA ASP A 385 26.39 0.28 -13.11
C ASP A 385 24.97 0.87 -13.23
N GLY A 386 24.57 1.70 -12.25
CA GLY A 386 23.25 2.33 -12.19
C GLY A 386 22.12 1.39 -11.74
N LYS A 387 22.40 0.12 -11.45
CA LYS A 387 21.42 -0.83 -10.91
C LYS A 387 21.48 -0.87 -9.38
N PRO A 388 20.33 -0.88 -8.67
CA PRO A 388 20.29 -1.07 -7.24
C PRO A 388 20.80 -2.45 -6.82
N THR A 389 21.51 -2.50 -5.69
CA THR A 389 21.92 -3.74 -5.02
C THR A 389 20.98 -4.13 -3.88
N GLY A 390 19.94 -3.32 -3.62
CA GLY A 390 18.99 -3.45 -2.52
C GLY A 390 17.89 -2.39 -2.60
N SER A 391 17.00 -2.35 -1.63
CA SER A 391 15.91 -1.38 -1.59
C SER A 391 15.77 -0.71 -0.23
N VAL A 392 14.86 0.26 -0.13
CA VAL A 392 14.41 0.88 1.12
C VAL A 392 13.19 0.12 1.60
N ARG A 393 13.15 -0.22 2.90
CA ARG A 393 12.00 -0.86 3.54
C ARG A 393 11.47 0.01 4.66
N VAL A 394 10.19 0.34 4.54
CA VAL A 394 9.37 0.89 5.61
C VAL A 394 8.52 -0.25 6.17
N SER A 395 8.58 -0.45 7.48
CA SER A 395 7.81 -1.48 8.18
C SER A 395 7.14 -0.88 9.40
N PHE A 396 5.81 -0.96 9.45
CA PHE A 396 4.99 -0.40 10.51
C PHE A 396 4.76 -1.42 11.63
N GLY A 397 4.63 -0.93 12.85
CA GLY A 397 4.29 -1.71 14.03
C GLY A 397 3.11 -1.12 14.79
N TYR A 398 2.74 -1.75 15.90
CA TYR A 398 1.56 -1.37 16.68
C TYR A 398 1.61 0.08 17.22
N MET A 399 2.80 0.66 17.33
CA MET A 399 3.02 2.05 17.79
C MET A 399 3.12 3.07 16.65
N SER A 400 3.22 2.63 15.40
CA SER A 400 3.31 3.54 14.27
C SER A 400 1.98 4.28 14.06
N THR A 401 2.04 5.45 13.48
CA THR A 401 0.90 6.35 13.30
C THR A 401 0.78 6.85 11.86
N LYS A 402 -0.33 7.52 11.53
CA LYS A 402 -0.48 8.20 10.24
C LYS A 402 0.56 9.32 10.06
N GLU A 403 0.94 9.99 11.15
CA GLU A 403 1.99 11.02 11.11
C GLU A 403 3.34 10.45 10.65
N ASP A 404 3.65 9.19 10.99
CA ASP A 404 4.87 8.54 10.53
C ASP A 404 4.85 8.36 9.00
N VAL A 405 3.71 7.96 8.43
CA VAL A 405 3.50 7.93 6.97
C VAL A 405 3.72 9.31 6.37
N ASP A 406 3.15 10.35 6.98
CA ASP A 406 3.24 11.73 6.48
C ASP A 406 4.67 12.27 6.56
N ARG A 407 5.44 11.91 7.59
CA ARG A 407 6.88 12.25 7.72
C ARG A 407 7.69 11.63 6.59
N VAL A 408 7.48 10.34 6.27
CA VAL A 408 8.15 9.69 5.13
C VAL A 408 7.81 10.40 3.82
N LEU A 409 6.52 10.66 3.57
CA LEU A 409 6.09 11.33 2.35
C LEU A 409 6.67 12.75 2.25
N CYS A 410 6.68 13.50 3.35
CA CYS A 410 7.28 14.84 3.42
C CYS A 410 8.77 14.82 3.12
N MET A 411 9.54 13.89 3.72
CA MET A 411 10.96 13.72 3.40
C MET A 411 11.15 13.43 1.91
N ILE A 412 10.37 12.49 1.35
CA ILE A 412 10.49 12.09 -0.05
C ILE A 412 10.22 13.28 -0.98
N THR A 413 9.08 13.96 -0.79
CA THR A 413 8.69 15.10 -1.64
C THR A 413 9.63 16.28 -1.51
N THR A 414 10.16 16.56 -0.32
CA THR A 414 11.08 17.69 -0.10
C THR A 414 12.47 17.42 -0.67
N CYS A 415 12.97 16.18 -0.56
CA CYS A 415 14.38 15.88 -0.83
C CYS A 415 14.64 15.33 -2.23
N PHE A 416 13.67 14.62 -2.82
CA PHE A 416 13.91 13.80 -4.01
C PHE A 416 13.06 14.15 -5.21
N LEU A 417 12.00 14.95 -5.05
CA LEU A 417 11.15 15.34 -6.15
C LEU A 417 11.52 16.71 -6.74
N GLU A 418 11.40 16.82 -8.06
CA GLU A 418 11.55 18.10 -8.75
C GLU A 418 10.20 18.80 -8.78
N GLU A 419 10.16 20.04 -8.26
CA GLU A 419 8.93 20.82 -8.20
C GLU A 419 8.52 21.36 -9.59
N PRO A 420 7.21 21.47 -9.87
CA PRO A 420 6.10 21.08 -9.01
C PRO A 420 5.84 19.56 -9.03
N VAL A 421 5.61 18.96 -7.85
CA VAL A 421 5.22 17.56 -7.70
C VAL A 421 3.89 17.28 -8.40
N ILE A 422 3.82 16.21 -9.19
CA ILE A 422 2.58 15.75 -9.82
C ILE A 422 2.05 14.55 -9.04
N ASN A 423 0.88 14.71 -8.41
CA ASN A 423 0.12 13.61 -7.81
C ASN A 423 -0.99 13.18 -8.77
N LYS A 424 -0.97 11.93 -9.24
CA LYS A 424 -2.05 11.36 -10.07
C LYS A 424 -3.16 10.78 -9.17
N VAL A 425 -4.43 11.08 -9.44
CA VAL A 425 -5.64 10.62 -8.69
C VAL A 425 -6.74 10.25 -9.70
N PRO A 426 -7.69 9.34 -9.42
CA PRO A 426 -7.62 7.91 -9.09
C PRO A 426 -7.81 6.98 -10.32
N ASP A 427 -7.50 5.69 -10.14
CA ASP A 427 -7.42 4.57 -11.08
C ASP A 427 -8.58 4.33 -12.05
N CYS A 428 -9.81 4.46 -11.58
CA CYS A 428 -11.00 4.34 -12.40
C CYS A 428 -12.10 5.24 -11.87
N TRP A 429 -12.98 5.71 -12.76
CA TRP A 429 -14.12 6.54 -12.38
C TRP A 429 -15.38 6.13 -13.12
N SER A 430 -16.50 6.18 -12.41
CA SER A 430 -17.80 5.87 -12.97
C SER A 430 -18.29 6.98 -13.88
N ILE A 431 -18.84 6.59 -15.03
CA ILE A 431 -19.56 7.45 -15.95
C ILE A 431 -21.05 7.36 -15.61
N GLY A 432 -21.58 8.50 -15.19
CA GLY A 432 -23.00 8.72 -14.99
C GLY A 432 -23.69 9.30 -16.23
N PRO A 433 -25.01 9.56 -16.14
CA PRO A 433 -25.79 10.09 -17.26
C PRO A 433 -25.40 11.52 -17.66
N ARG A 434 -24.64 12.24 -16.83
CA ARG A 434 -24.19 13.64 -17.03
C ARG A 434 -22.71 13.79 -17.38
N GLY A 435 -21.95 12.69 -17.47
CA GLY A 435 -20.50 12.69 -17.60
C GLY A 435 -19.85 11.84 -16.50
N LEU A 436 -18.65 12.21 -16.05
CA LEU A 436 -18.07 11.60 -14.85
C LEU A 436 -18.95 11.85 -13.64
N LEU A 437 -19.17 10.81 -12.83
CA LEU A 437 -20.01 10.90 -11.64
C LEU A 437 -19.49 12.02 -10.73
N TYR A 438 -20.38 12.92 -10.30
CA TYR A 438 -20.07 14.09 -9.49
C TYR A 438 -19.18 15.17 -10.17
N ASP A 439 -18.85 15.06 -11.45
CA ASP A 439 -18.13 16.14 -12.14
C ASP A 439 -19.05 17.31 -12.49
N ARG A 440 -18.66 18.51 -12.03
CA ARG A 440 -19.36 19.79 -12.27
C ARG A 440 -20.83 19.77 -11.82
N GLU A 441 -21.12 19.15 -10.69
CA GLU A 441 -22.49 19.16 -10.13
C GLU A 441 -22.72 20.28 -9.10
N TRP A 442 -21.67 20.98 -8.67
CA TRP A 442 -21.77 22.07 -7.70
C TRP A 442 -21.43 23.44 -8.29
N MET A 443 -21.99 24.48 -7.68
CA MET A 443 -21.65 25.87 -7.95
C MET A 443 -21.76 26.72 -6.69
N ILE A 444 -20.85 27.69 -6.56
CA ILE A 444 -20.92 28.71 -5.54
C ILE A 444 -21.78 29.87 -6.05
N THR A 445 -22.70 30.37 -5.23
CA THR A 445 -23.53 31.53 -5.54
C THR A 445 -23.33 32.66 -4.55
N THR A 446 -23.42 33.90 -5.05
CA THR A 446 -23.50 35.11 -4.22
C THR A 446 -24.89 35.25 -3.57
N PRO A 447 -25.08 36.16 -2.58
CA PRO A 447 -26.40 36.45 -1.99
C PRO A 447 -27.49 36.81 -3.00
N ALA A 448 -27.11 37.39 -4.14
CA ALA A 448 -28.03 37.72 -5.23
C ALA A 448 -28.49 36.48 -6.06
N GLY A 449 -28.12 35.26 -5.67
CA GLY A 449 -28.44 34.02 -6.40
C GLY A 449 -27.68 33.86 -7.72
N VAL A 450 -26.60 34.62 -7.91
CA VAL A 450 -25.75 34.60 -9.11
C VAL A 450 -24.55 33.68 -8.90
N SER A 451 -24.27 32.80 -9.86
CA SER A 451 -23.09 31.92 -9.81
C SER A 451 -21.78 32.72 -9.83
N LEU A 452 -20.89 32.44 -8.90
CA LEU A 452 -19.53 32.96 -8.88
C LEU A 452 -18.65 32.22 -9.92
N THR A 453 -17.77 32.95 -10.59
CA THR A 453 -16.89 32.43 -11.63
C THR A 453 -15.43 32.78 -11.38
N GLN A 454 -14.47 31.98 -11.86
CA GLN A 454 -13.03 32.18 -11.70
C GLN A 454 -12.58 33.46 -12.42
N LYS A 455 -13.35 33.90 -13.42
CA LYS A 455 -13.15 35.20 -14.07
C LYS A 455 -13.45 36.38 -13.14
N GLN A 456 -14.40 36.18 -12.22
CA GLN A 456 -14.79 37.19 -11.22
C GLN A 456 -13.91 37.09 -9.98
N ASP A 457 -13.52 35.89 -9.57
CA ASP A 457 -12.70 35.62 -8.40
C ASP A 457 -11.76 34.44 -8.67
N THR A 458 -10.48 34.73 -8.94
CA THR A 458 -9.51 33.71 -9.34
C THR A 458 -9.14 32.76 -8.20
N LYS A 459 -9.31 33.18 -6.93
CA LYS A 459 -9.06 32.33 -5.75
C LYS A 459 -9.93 31.07 -5.73
N LEU A 460 -11.03 31.06 -6.49
CA LEU A 460 -11.84 29.85 -6.69
C LEU A 460 -11.06 28.65 -7.24
N CYS A 461 -9.90 28.82 -7.88
CA CYS A 461 -9.07 27.69 -8.29
C CYS A 461 -8.28 27.04 -7.13
N LEU A 462 -8.15 27.75 -6.02
CA LEU A 462 -7.44 27.30 -4.83
C LEU A 462 -8.31 26.39 -3.97
N ILE A 463 -9.64 26.46 -4.09
CA ILE A 463 -10.54 25.48 -3.50
C ILE A 463 -10.32 24.13 -4.18
N LYS A 464 -9.87 23.12 -3.43
CA LYS A 464 -9.60 21.76 -3.90
C LYS A 464 -10.73 20.83 -3.46
N PRO A 465 -11.64 20.42 -4.37
CA PRO A 465 -12.67 19.45 -4.06
C PRO A 465 -12.11 18.02 -4.07
N ASN A 466 -12.49 17.23 -3.08
CA ASN A 466 -12.21 15.81 -2.96
C ASN A 466 -13.53 15.03 -2.79
N ILE A 467 -13.82 14.09 -3.70
CA ILE A 467 -15.02 13.26 -3.66
C ILE A 467 -14.68 11.93 -2.98
N GLN A 468 -15.23 11.72 -1.79
CA GLN A 468 -15.07 10.51 -0.97
C GLN A 468 -16.34 9.65 -1.13
N LEU A 469 -16.34 8.78 -2.15
CA LEU A 469 -17.49 7.92 -2.50
C LEU A 469 -17.87 6.96 -1.37
N ASP A 470 -16.88 6.45 -0.65
CA ASP A 470 -17.02 5.51 0.46
C ASP A 470 -17.76 6.13 1.65
N LYS A 471 -17.46 7.40 1.95
CA LYS A 471 -18.06 8.20 3.03
C LYS A 471 -19.30 8.98 2.59
N ASP A 472 -19.67 8.92 1.31
CA ASP A 472 -20.74 9.73 0.73
C ASP A 472 -20.51 11.23 0.98
N GLN A 473 -19.28 11.73 0.78
CA GLN A 473 -18.91 13.13 1.06
C GLN A 473 -18.15 13.81 -0.07
N LEU A 474 -18.46 15.09 -0.31
CA LEU A 474 -17.61 16.07 -0.99
C LEU A 474 -16.90 16.88 0.09
N CYS A 475 -15.58 16.78 0.17
CA CYS A 475 -14.77 17.63 1.02
C CYS A 475 -14.09 18.73 0.20
N LEU A 476 -14.05 19.93 0.75
CA LEU A 476 -13.43 21.11 0.14
C LEU A 476 -12.27 21.55 1.02
N ASP A 477 -11.09 21.67 0.41
CA ASP A 477 -9.87 22.20 1.03
C ASP A 477 -9.50 23.55 0.40
N PHE A 478 -8.79 24.39 1.15
CA PHE A 478 -8.26 25.68 0.70
C PHE A 478 -6.89 25.97 1.33
N PRO A 479 -5.88 26.39 0.55
CA PRO A 479 -4.54 26.63 1.06
C PRO A 479 -4.48 27.84 2.02
N GLY A 480 -4.04 27.57 3.26
CA GLY A 480 -3.72 28.57 4.28
C GLY A 480 -4.64 28.51 5.50
N LYS A 481 -4.05 28.28 6.69
CA LYS A 481 -4.78 28.22 7.97
C LYS A 481 -5.23 29.59 8.50
N PHE A 482 -4.64 30.67 7.98
CA PHE A 482 -4.92 32.04 8.39
C PHE A 482 -5.08 32.95 7.18
N ILE A 483 -6.24 33.58 7.04
CA ILE A 483 -6.46 34.63 6.04
C ILE A 483 -7.00 35.86 6.77
N GLN A 484 -6.29 36.99 6.67
CA GLN A 484 -6.63 38.25 7.34
C GLN A 484 -6.86 38.13 8.86
N GLY A 485 -6.17 37.18 9.52
CA GLY A 485 -6.24 36.98 10.98
C GLY A 485 -7.40 36.11 11.46
N VAL A 486 -8.20 35.54 10.56
CA VAL A 486 -9.23 34.53 10.87
C VAL A 486 -8.63 33.15 10.66
N GLU A 487 -8.75 32.30 11.67
CA GLU A 487 -8.43 30.87 11.58
C GLU A 487 -9.56 30.16 10.82
N ILE A 488 -9.21 29.49 9.73
CA ILE A 488 -10.17 28.75 8.90
C ILE A 488 -9.86 27.27 9.08
N SER A 489 -10.89 26.44 9.26
CA SER A 489 -10.69 24.99 9.21
C SER A 489 -10.11 24.62 7.85
N SER A 490 -9.07 23.80 7.81
CA SER A 490 -8.41 23.43 6.56
C SER A 490 -9.37 22.73 5.58
N GLU A 491 -10.43 22.09 6.10
CA GLU A 491 -11.39 21.34 5.29
C GLU A 491 -12.84 21.59 5.76
N VAL A 492 -13.80 21.41 4.85
CA VAL A 492 -15.23 21.27 5.13
C VAL A 492 -15.85 20.18 4.25
N CYS A 493 -16.72 19.33 4.80
CA CYS A 493 -17.34 18.24 4.05
C CYS A 493 -18.87 18.37 3.98
N VAL A 494 -19.45 17.98 2.85
CA VAL A 494 -20.90 17.93 2.61
C VAL A 494 -21.29 16.57 2.03
N SER A 495 -22.50 16.08 2.31
CA SER A 495 -22.93 14.77 1.81
C SER A 495 -23.17 14.73 0.29
N LEU A 496 -22.81 13.61 -0.34
CA LEU A 496 -23.07 13.27 -1.75
C LEU A 496 -24.46 12.65 -1.97
N SER A 497 -25.16 12.22 -0.93
CA SER A 497 -26.55 11.80 -1.03
C SER A 497 -27.50 12.98 -0.89
N THR A 498 -28.63 12.90 -1.59
CA THR A 498 -29.74 13.83 -1.38
C THR A 498 -30.35 13.54 -0.01
N PRO A 499 -30.46 14.53 0.90
CA PRO A 499 -31.06 14.29 2.20
C PRO A 499 -32.49 13.77 2.01
N SER A 500 -32.82 12.63 2.64
CA SER A 500 -34.19 12.18 2.83
C SER A 500 -34.99 13.36 3.39
N VAL A 501 -36.04 13.79 2.69
CA VAL A 501 -36.84 14.99 2.97
C VAL A 501 -37.10 15.16 4.47
N SER A 502 -36.22 15.91 5.14
CA SER A 502 -36.41 16.39 6.50
C SER A 502 -36.77 17.87 6.38
N LYS A 503 -37.92 18.20 6.97
CA LYS A 503 -38.54 19.53 6.94
C LYS A 503 -37.52 20.58 7.43
N GLY A 504 -36.90 21.33 6.52
CA GLY A 504 -36.01 22.43 6.92
C GLY A 504 -35.12 23.04 5.82
N ARG A 505 -34.75 22.32 4.76
CA ARG A 505 -33.92 22.89 3.68
C ARG A 505 -34.79 23.45 2.55
N SER A 506 -34.62 24.74 2.24
CA SER A 506 -35.36 25.42 1.19
C SER A 506 -34.90 24.97 -0.20
N GLU A 507 -35.83 24.53 -1.04
CA GLU A 507 -35.56 24.36 -2.48
C GLU A 507 -35.23 25.72 -3.10
N VAL A 508 -34.07 25.85 -3.75
CA VAL A 508 -33.63 27.12 -4.34
C VAL A 508 -33.72 27.02 -5.86
N SER A 509 -34.72 27.66 -6.45
CA SER A 509 -34.76 27.90 -7.90
C SER A 509 -33.83 29.07 -8.24
N LEU A 510 -32.71 28.81 -8.91
CA LEU A 510 -31.73 29.85 -9.23
C LEU A 510 -31.95 30.53 -10.60
N CYS A 511 -31.40 31.75 -10.70
CA CYS A 511 -31.71 32.76 -11.70
C CYS A 511 -31.26 32.43 -13.14
N GLN A 512 -31.97 33.00 -14.13
CA GLN A 512 -31.88 32.76 -15.58
C GLN A 512 -30.55 33.14 -16.28
N SER A 513 -29.60 33.82 -15.63
CA SER A 513 -28.64 34.66 -16.39
C SER A 513 -27.17 34.24 -16.46
N LYS A 514 -26.63 33.24 -15.73
CA LYS A 514 -25.16 33.01 -15.73
C LYS A 514 -24.61 31.57 -15.72
N VAL A 515 -25.47 30.55 -15.77
CA VAL A 515 -25.06 29.16 -16.06
C VAL A 515 -25.31 28.88 -17.54
N CYS A 516 -24.41 29.32 -18.43
CA CYS A 516 -24.56 29.12 -19.89
C CYS A 516 -25.90 29.57 -20.51
N GLY A 517 -26.58 30.51 -19.84
CA GLY A 517 -27.91 31.03 -20.24
C GLY A 517 -29.08 30.10 -19.91
N ASP A 518 -28.87 29.03 -19.14
CA ASP A 518 -29.91 28.06 -18.76
C ASP A 518 -30.34 28.25 -17.29
N ARG A 519 -31.61 27.95 -16.97
CA ARG A 519 -32.11 27.87 -15.59
C ARG A 519 -31.72 26.51 -15.02
N VAL A 520 -31.10 26.49 -13.85
CA VAL A 520 -30.70 25.26 -13.16
C VAL A 520 -31.41 25.17 -11.82
N GLN A 521 -31.94 23.98 -11.52
CA GLN A 521 -32.49 23.66 -10.21
C GLN A 521 -31.43 23.00 -9.35
N GLY A 522 -31.34 23.42 -8.10
CA GLY A 522 -30.35 22.91 -7.16
C GLY A 522 -30.82 23.02 -5.71
N TYR A 523 -30.09 22.37 -4.82
CA TYR A 523 -30.29 22.46 -3.38
C TYR A 523 -29.08 23.07 -2.68
N ASP A 524 -29.35 23.82 -1.62
CA ASP A 524 -28.34 24.41 -0.75
C ASP A 524 -27.70 23.32 0.11
N CYS A 525 -26.35 23.29 0.13
CA CYS A 525 -25.57 22.29 0.86
C CYS A 525 -25.43 22.59 2.35
N GLY A 526 -25.90 23.75 2.83
CA GLY A 526 -26.01 24.07 4.27
C GLY A 526 -25.16 25.26 4.70
N ASP A 527 -25.38 25.70 5.94
CA ASP A 527 -24.77 26.92 6.49
C ASP A 527 -23.28 26.75 6.82
N GLU A 528 -22.84 25.55 7.20
CA GLU A 528 -21.44 25.27 7.54
C GLU A 528 -20.50 25.50 6.35
N VAL A 529 -20.79 24.84 5.21
CA VAL A 529 -20.02 25.04 3.97
C VAL A 529 -20.17 26.45 3.41
N ALA A 530 -21.31 27.11 3.63
CA ALA A 530 -21.53 28.49 3.23
C ALA A 530 -20.63 29.46 4.01
N GLN A 531 -20.51 29.25 5.32
CA GLN A 531 -19.63 30.03 6.18
C GLN A 531 -18.16 29.79 5.80
N TRP A 532 -17.76 28.53 5.67
CA TRP A 532 -16.40 28.16 5.27
C TRP A 532 -15.99 28.79 3.92
N LEU A 533 -16.88 28.75 2.91
CA LEU A 533 -16.63 29.40 1.62
C LEU A 533 -16.49 30.92 1.73
N SER A 534 -17.29 31.53 2.61
CA SER A 534 -17.26 32.97 2.83
C SER A 534 -15.94 33.38 3.48
N ASP A 535 -15.44 32.58 4.42
CA ASP A 535 -14.16 32.80 5.09
C ASP A 535 -12.98 32.57 4.14
N ALA A 536 -12.96 31.43 3.42
CA ALA A 536 -11.90 31.04 2.50
C ALA A 536 -11.68 32.07 1.37
N LEU A 537 -12.77 32.65 0.85
CA LEU A 537 -12.71 33.63 -0.25
C LEU A 537 -12.74 35.09 0.25
N CYS A 538 -12.87 35.30 1.56
CA CYS A 538 -13.10 36.60 2.22
C CYS A 538 -14.27 37.37 1.59
N ARG A 539 -15.43 36.71 1.48
CA ARG A 539 -16.61 37.25 0.83
C ARG A 539 -17.89 36.74 1.47
N ASP A 540 -18.68 37.64 2.03
CA ASP A 540 -19.87 37.26 2.79
C ASP A 540 -21.02 36.71 1.93
N GLY A 541 -21.76 35.78 2.54
CA GLY A 541 -23.04 35.28 2.06
C GLY A 541 -22.94 34.41 0.81
N LEU A 542 -21.80 33.72 0.64
CA LEU A 542 -21.67 32.69 -0.37
C LEU A 542 -22.47 31.45 0.01
N ARG A 543 -23.00 30.75 -0.99
CA ARG A 543 -23.72 29.48 -0.83
C ARG A 543 -23.19 28.43 -1.77
N LEU A 544 -23.08 27.19 -1.29
CA LEU A 544 -22.77 26.03 -2.12
C LEU A 544 -24.07 25.37 -2.58
N ILE A 545 -24.28 25.32 -3.89
CA ILE A 545 -25.48 24.75 -4.49
C ILE A 545 -25.10 23.54 -5.33
N ARG A 546 -25.78 22.41 -5.12
CA ARG A 546 -25.67 21.23 -5.96
C ARG A 546 -26.84 21.12 -6.93
N GLN A 547 -26.58 20.77 -8.19
CA GLN A 547 -27.59 20.50 -9.20
C GLN A 547 -28.49 19.32 -8.79
N GLN A 548 -29.81 19.47 -8.96
CA GLN A 548 -30.76 18.39 -8.69
C GLN A 548 -30.64 17.24 -9.71
N ASP A 549 -30.94 16.02 -9.28
CA ASP A 549 -30.91 14.83 -10.16
C ASP A 549 -32.07 14.82 -11.17
N SER A 550 -33.18 15.47 -10.84
CA SER A 550 -34.34 15.69 -11.71
C SER A 550 -34.16 16.82 -12.73
N ASP A 551 -33.06 17.57 -12.67
CA ASP A 551 -32.79 18.68 -13.57
C ASP A 551 -32.71 18.21 -15.03
N THR A 552 -33.38 18.92 -15.93
CA THR A 552 -33.60 18.47 -17.32
C THR A 552 -32.59 19.04 -18.31
N ARG A 553 -31.50 19.64 -17.83
CA ARG A 553 -30.49 20.25 -18.70
C ARG A 553 -29.83 19.20 -19.60
N ALA A 554 -29.75 19.52 -20.88
CA ALA A 554 -29.21 18.65 -21.91
C ALA A 554 -28.38 19.45 -22.93
N VAL A 555 -27.55 18.74 -23.70
CA VAL A 555 -26.71 19.33 -24.76
C VAL A 555 -27.57 20.10 -25.78
N LYS A 556 -27.16 21.32 -26.14
CA LYS A 556 -27.85 22.17 -27.12
C LYS A 556 -27.61 21.65 -28.54
N ALA A 557 -28.63 21.67 -29.40
CA ALA A 557 -28.47 21.27 -30.80
C ALA A 557 -27.71 22.34 -31.59
N ASP A 558 -26.68 21.95 -32.32
CA ASP A 558 -26.00 22.85 -33.24
C ASP A 558 -26.90 23.14 -34.44
N LYS A 559 -27.16 24.43 -34.71
CA LYS A 559 -28.08 24.86 -35.78
C LYS A 559 -27.50 24.65 -37.19
N LYS A 560 -26.24 24.24 -37.32
CA LYS A 560 -25.52 24.13 -38.60
C LYS A 560 -25.47 22.73 -39.20
N THR A 561 -25.70 21.68 -38.42
CA THR A 561 -25.75 20.30 -38.94
C THR A 561 -27.21 19.86 -38.99
N ASN A 562 -27.81 19.86 -40.18
CA ASN A 562 -29.12 19.25 -40.45
C ASN A 562 -29.05 17.70 -40.37
N LEU A 563 -28.47 17.15 -39.28
CA LEU A 563 -28.57 15.75 -38.90
C LEU A 563 -29.50 15.62 -37.69
N SER A 564 -30.71 16.17 -37.82
CA SER A 564 -31.82 15.86 -36.92
C SER A 564 -32.74 14.85 -37.61
N SER A 565 -32.34 13.57 -37.58
CA SER A 565 -33.19 12.45 -37.98
C SER A 565 -32.91 11.20 -37.13
N GLY A 566 -32.75 11.37 -35.82
CA GLY A 566 -32.71 10.28 -34.87
C GLY A 566 -33.59 10.59 -33.66
N THR A 567 -34.56 9.72 -33.38
CA THR A 567 -35.54 9.75 -32.28
C THR A 567 -34.95 9.57 -30.87
N GLY A 568 -33.65 9.83 -30.68
CA GLY A 568 -32.95 9.63 -29.41
C GLY A 568 -33.09 10.82 -28.45
N LYS A 569 -33.28 10.53 -27.16
CA LYS A 569 -33.18 11.54 -26.07
C LYS A 569 -31.76 12.12 -26.07
N LYS A 570 -31.64 13.45 -25.93
CA LYS A 570 -30.35 14.15 -25.86
C LYS A 570 -29.57 13.80 -24.58
N PRO A 571 -28.23 13.80 -24.61
CA PRO A 571 -27.43 13.56 -23.40
C PRO A 571 -27.73 14.60 -22.32
N ALA A 572 -27.91 14.14 -21.08
CA ALA A 572 -28.04 15.02 -19.93
C ALA A 572 -26.70 15.69 -19.62
N LEU A 573 -26.74 16.90 -19.07
CA LEU A 573 -25.56 17.74 -18.90
C LEU A 573 -25.50 18.27 -17.47
N SER A 574 -24.33 18.11 -16.82
CA SER A 574 -24.02 18.75 -15.54
C SER A 574 -23.90 20.27 -15.69
N LEU A 575 -23.27 21.01 -14.78
CA LEU A 575 -23.01 22.45 -14.94
C LEU A 575 -21.92 22.76 -16.00
N SER A 576 -21.61 21.80 -16.86
CA SER A 576 -20.70 21.91 -18.01
C SER A 576 -21.24 22.83 -19.09
N ASN A 577 -20.37 23.49 -19.86
CA ASN A 577 -20.83 24.49 -20.83
C ASN A 577 -21.53 23.90 -22.06
N GLN A 578 -20.89 22.95 -22.76
CA GLN A 578 -21.34 22.48 -24.08
C GLN A 578 -21.48 20.97 -24.19
N ALA A 579 -20.58 20.18 -23.59
CA ALA A 579 -20.62 18.72 -23.64
C ALA A 579 -20.22 18.11 -22.28
N GLN A 580 -20.44 16.80 -22.15
CA GLN A 580 -20.17 16.04 -20.92
C GLN A 580 -18.68 15.90 -20.63
N PHE A 581 -17.87 15.75 -21.68
CA PHE A 581 -16.43 15.56 -21.58
C PHE A 581 -15.69 16.60 -22.42
N LEU A 582 -14.53 16.99 -21.91
CA LEU A 582 -13.55 17.75 -22.67
C LEU A 582 -12.27 16.92 -22.76
N LEU A 583 -11.87 16.58 -23.98
CA LEU A 583 -10.66 15.85 -24.28
C LEU A 583 -9.55 16.80 -24.75
N VAL A 584 -8.34 16.58 -24.26
CA VAL A 584 -7.12 17.28 -24.68
C VAL A 584 -6.02 16.24 -24.91
N ASN A 585 -5.30 16.39 -26.01
CA ASN A 585 -4.13 15.58 -26.34
C ASN A 585 -2.87 16.23 -25.72
N ASP A 586 -2.01 15.43 -25.09
CA ASP A 586 -0.76 15.90 -24.48
C ASP A 586 0.20 16.49 -25.52
N CYS A 587 0.30 15.90 -26.70
CA CYS A 587 1.12 16.39 -27.80
C CYS A 587 0.67 17.78 -28.27
N SER A 588 -0.64 18.07 -28.19
CA SER A 588 -1.17 19.41 -28.47
C SER A 588 -0.77 20.42 -27.40
N ILE A 589 -0.64 19.99 -26.14
CA ILE A 589 -0.17 20.83 -25.03
C ILE A 589 1.33 21.10 -25.15
N ASP A 590 2.12 20.09 -25.50
CA ASP A 590 3.57 20.25 -25.74
C ASP A 590 3.83 21.24 -26.87
N TRP A 591 3.14 21.04 -28.00
CA TRP A 591 3.21 21.99 -29.11
C TRP A 591 2.85 23.40 -28.64
N LEU A 592 1.80 23.56 -27.82
CA LEU A 592 1.36 24.87 -27.36
C LEU A 592 2.41 25.50 -26.44
N LYS A 593 3.01 24.71 -25.54
CA LYS A 593 4.09 25.15 -24.65
C LYS A 593 5.29 25.67 -25.46
N GLU A 594 5.68 24.97 -26.53
CA GLU A 594 6.77 25.38 -27.42
C GLU A 594 6.49 26.71 -28.14
N GLN A 595 5.22 27.09 -28.33
CA GLN A 595 4.85 28.36 -28.94
C GLN A 595 4.82 29.55 -27.96
N LEU A 596 4.92 29.32 -26.65
CA LEU A 596 4.92 30.40 -25.66
C LEU A 596 6.28 31.11 -25.63
N GLU A 597 6.28 32.45 -25.60
CA GLU A 597 7.50 33.27 -25.52
C GLU A 597 8.35 32.91 -24.27
N ASP A 598 7.69 32.64 -23.14
CA ASP A 598 8.32 32.24 -21.86
C ASP A 598 8.08 30.76 -21.54
N SER A 599 8.27 29.87 -22.52
CA SER A 599 8.00 28.42 -22.38
C SER A 599 8.66 27.73 -21.18
N ALA A 600 9.76 28.28 -20.66
CA ALA A 600 10.47 27.79 -19.47
C ALA A 600 9.68 28.00 -18.17
N GLU A 601 8.79 29.00 -18.11
CA GLU A 601 7.97 29.28 -16.92
C GLU A 601 6.76 28.34 -16.80
N TYR A 602 6.42 27.61 -17.87
CA TYR A 602 5.26 26.72 -17.91
C TYR A 602 5.69 25.24 -17.90
N SER A 603 5.31 24.50 -16.86
CA SER A 603 5.32 23.03 -16.95
C SER A 603 4.16 22.54 -17.84
N GLN A 604 4.34 21.40 -18.50
CA GLN A 604 3.27 20.79 -19.31
C GLN A 604 2.02 20.53 -18.45
N SER A 605 2.21 20.06 -17.23
CA SER A 605 1.15 19.79 -16.25
C SER A 605 0.40 21.05 -15.81
N ASN A 606 1.12 22.14 -15.51
CA ASN A 606 0.50 23.43 -15.19
C ASN A 606 -0.35 23.92 -16.37
N LEU A 607 0.20 23.84 -17.58
CA LEU A 607 -0.49 24.28 -18.79
C LEU A 607 -1.73 23.43 -19.07
N LEU A 608 -1.64 22.12 -18.97
CA LEU A 608 -2.77 21.19 -19.11
C LEU A 608 -3.88 21.47 -18.08
N ALA A 609 -3.53 21.70 -16.81
CA ALA A 609 -4.48 21.99 -15.74
C ALA A 609 -5.35 23.22 -16.03
N ARG A 610 -4.82 24.23 -16.73
CA ARG A 610 -5.57 25.44 -17.14
C ARG A 610 -6.73 25.15 -18.08
N PHE A 611 -6.68 24.05 -18.85
CA PHE A 611 -7.74 23.68 -19.79
C PHE A 611 -8.93 23.00 -19.13
N ARG A 612 -8.76 22.50 -17.89
CA ARG A 612 -9.80 21.82 -17.08
C ARG A 612 -10.52 20.73 -17.88
N CYS A 613 -9.74 19.94 -18.62
CA CYS A 613 -10.23 18.80 -19.38
C CYS A 613 -10.62 17.66 -18.44
N ASN A 614 -11.58 16.85 -18.87
CA ASN A 614 -11.90 15.60 -18.18
C ASN A 614 -11.06 14.45 -18.72
N LEU A 615 -10.63 14.49 -19.98
CA LEU A 615 -9.87 13.40 -20.59
C LEU A 615 -8.57 14.00 -21.13
N ALA A 616 -7.44 13.72 -20.49
CA ALA A 616 -6.14 13.92 -21.11
C ALA A 616 -5.67 12.61 -21.74
N VAL A 617 -5.28 12.64 -23.01
CA VAL A 617 -4.86 11.45 -23.77
C VAL A 617 -3.47 11.63 -24.32
N GLN A 618 -2.72 10.53 -24.41
CA GLN A 618 -1.41 10.51 -25.02
C GLN A 618 -1.52 10.24 -26.52
N GLY A 619 -1.24 11.26 -27.32
CA GLY A 619 -1.25 11.19 -28.78
C GLY A 619 0.09 10.80 -29.37
N LYS A 620 0.14 10.73 -30.70
CA LYS A 620 1.34 10.66 -31.54
C LYS A 620 1.66 11.99 -32.20
N LYS A 621 0.66 12.84 -32.44
CA LYS A 621 0.83 14.11 -33.15
C LYS A 621 -0.02 15.21 -32.51
N PRO A 622 0.50 16.45 -32.45
CA PRO A 622 -0.33 17.60 -32.08
C PRO A 622 -1.56 17.68 -32.98
N PHE A 623 -2.72 17.90 -32.36
CA PHE A 623 -4.01 18.16 -33.01
C PHE A 623 -4.65 17.02 -33.79
N GLU A 624 -4.13 15.79 -33.71
CA GLU A 624 -4.78 14.64 -34.37
C GLU A 624 -6.20 14.38 -33.83
N GLU A 625 -6.48 14.80 -32.59
CA GLU A 625 -7.79 14.70 -31.96
C GLU A 625 -8.88 15.47 -32.72
N ASN A 626 -8.50 16.45 -33.55
CA ASN A 626 -9.44 17.22 -34.36
C ASN A 626 -10.12 16.38 -35.45
N GLU A 627 -9.53 15.25 -35.84
CA GLU A 627 -10.08 14.35 -36.86
C GLU A 627 -10.94 13.23 -36.25
N TRP A 628 -10.96 13.08 -34.93
CA TRP A 628 -11.67 11.99 -34.26
C TRP A 628 -13.17 12.27 -34.21
N THR A 629 -13.95 11.35 -34.80
CA THR A 629 -15.41 11.40 -34.82
C THR A 629 -16.00 10.58 -33.69
N ASN A 630 -15.49 9.37 -33.47
CA ASN A 630 -15.87 8.48 -32.39
C ASN A 630 -14.60 7.88 -31.77
N ILE A 631 -14.61 7.74 -30.45
CA ILE A 631 -13.54 7.05 -29.73
C ILE A 631 -14.14 6.04 -28.77
N GLN A 632 -13.38 5.02 -28.43
CA GLN A 632 -13.72 4.05 -27.39
C GLN A 632 -12.61 4.00 -26.36
N ILE A 633 -12.99 4.09 -25.08
CA ILE A 633 -12.10 3.97 -23.93
C ILE A 633 -12.72 2.90 -23.04
N GLY A 634 -12.01 1.78 -22.86
CA GLY A 634 -12.58 0.57 -22.26
C GLY A 634 -13.80 0.07 -23.03
N GLU A 635 -14.92 -0.09 -22.34
CA GLU A 635 -16.20 -0.48 -22.94
C GLU A 635 -17.03 0.72 -23.43
N VAL A 636 -16.60 1.94 -23.13
CA VAL A 636 -17.42 3.14 -23.32
C VAL A 636 -17.08 3.82 -24.64
N ARG A 637 -18.12 4.03 -25.46
CA ARG A 637 -18.02 4.80 -26.70
C ARG A 637 -18.40 6.26 -26.49
N PHE A 638 -17.58 7.14 -27.04
CA PHE A 638 -17.76 8.58 -27.02
C PHE A 638 -17.87 9.11 -28.45
N GLN A 639 -18.77 10.07 -28.64
CA GLN A 639 -19.00 10.77 -29.89
C GLN A 639 -18.49 12.20 -29.77
N SER A 640 -17.74 12.65 -30.79
CA SER A 640 -17.23 14.02 -30.88
C SER A 640 -18.37 15.01 -31.14
N GLU A 641 -18.42 16.08 -30.36
CA GLU A 641 -19.33 17.23 -30.49
C GLU A 641 -18.63 18.45 -31.12
N GLY A 642 -17.36 18.30 -31.48
CA GLY A 642 -16.54 19.33 -32.13
C GLY A 642 -15.58 20.08 -31.19
N MET A 643 -14.85 21.04 -31.78
CA MET A 643 -13.77 21.76 -31.10
C MET A 643 -14.26 22.69 -29.97
N CYS A 644 -13.53 22.68 -28.86
CA CYS A 644 -13.82 23.54 -27.71
C CYS A 644 -13.31 24.97 -27.91
N THR A 645 -14.21 25.96 -27.78
CA THR A 645 -13.83 27.38 -27.79
C THR A 645 -13.30 27.80 -26.40
N ARG A 646 -12.08 28.33 -26.37
CA ARG A 646 -11.39 28.82 -25.17
C ARG A 646 -11.62 30.29 -24.93
N CYS A 647 -11.58 30.66 -23.65
CA CYS A 647 -11.76 32.02 -23.18
C CYS A 647 -10.73 32.30 -22.09
N GLN A 648 -10.72 33.53 -21.55
CA GLN A 648 -9.78 33.99 -20.49
C GLN A 648 -9.68 33.09 -19.25
N MET A 649 -10.54 32.09 -19.08
CA MET A 649 -10.42 31.12 -18.00
C MET A 649 -9.09 30.34 -18.08
N VAL A 650 -8.64 29.96 -19.29
CA VAL A 650 -7.36 29.22 -19.43
C VAL A 650 -6.13 30.06 -19.06
N CYS A 651 -6.30 31.37 -18.84
CA CYS A 651 -5.21 32.24 -18.41
C CYS A 651 -5.00 32.30 -16.90
N ILE A 652 -5.81 31.58 -16.13
CA ILE A 652 -5.73 31.55 -14.67
C ILE A 652 -4.89 30.34 -14.28
N ASP A 653 -3.80 30.58 -13.56
CA ASP A 653 -3.00 29.51 -12.97
C ASP A 653 -3.85 28.80 -11.91
N GLN A 654 -4.02 27.47 -12.05
CA GLN A 654 -4.90 26.72 -11.15
C GLN A 654 -4.25 26.37 -9.79
N SER A 655 -2.94 26.61 -9.64
CA SER A 655 -2.18 26.43 -8.40
C SER A 655 -2.05 27.73 -7.61
N THR A 656 -1.89 28.87 -8.28
CA THR A 656 -1.67 30.17 -7.60
C THR A 656 -2.87 31.12 -7.67
N GLY A 657 -3.78 30.94 -8.63
CA GLY A 657 -4.85 31.89 -8.92
C GLY A 657 -4.38 33.15 -9.64
N GLU A 658 -3.12 33.21 -10.07
CA GLU A 658 -2.59 34.32 -10.84
C GLU A 658 -3.20 34.36 -12.25
N LYS A 659 -3.53 35.57 -12.71
CA LYS A 659 -4.10 35.80 -14.04
C LYS A 659 -3.03 36.30 -15.01
N THR A 660 -2.83 35.53 -16.07
CA THR A 660 -1.86 35.83 -17.14
C THR A 660 -2.56 36.20 -18.46
N ARG A 661 -1.80 36.43 -19.54
CA ARG A 661 -2.33 36.56 -20.91
C ARG A 661 -2.27 35.25 -21.70
N GLU A 662 -1.33 34.39 -21.35
CA GLU A 662 -1.15 33.07 -21.94
C GLU A 662 -2.04 32.00 -21.30
N PRO A 663 -2.31 30.88 -21.96
CA PRO A 663 -1.95 30.55 -23.35
C PRO A 663 -2.92 31.13 -24.39
N LEU A 664 -3.91 31.91 -23.96
CA LEU A 664 -4.99 32.34 -24.83
C LEU A 664 -4.47 33.25 -25.96
N HIS A 665 -3.51 34.13 -25.67
CA HIS A 665 -2.90 34.97 -26.69
C HIS A 665 -2.19 34.16 -27.78
N THR A 666 -1.38 33.17 -27.41
CA THR A 666 -0.71 32.25 -28.35
C THR A 666 -1.70 31.42 -29.17
N ILE A 667 -2.78 30.93 -28.55
CA ILE A 667 -3.86 30.24 -29.27
C ILE A 667 -4.50 31.18 -30.31
N ALA A 668 -4.75 32.45 -29.95
CA ALA A 668 -5.32 33.43 -30.89
C ALA A 668 -4.42 33.64 -32.11
N ALA A 669 -3.12 33.84 -31.87
CA ALA A 669 -2.15 34.06 -32.92
C ALA A 669 -2.03 32.85 -33.85
N SER A 670 -1.93 31.65 -33.28
CA SER A 670 -1.72 30.41 -34.02
C SER A 670 -2.92 29.98 -34.86
N PHE A 671 -4.14 30.29 -34.42
CA PHE A 671 -5.38 29.86 -35.06
C PHE A 671 -6.15 30.99 -35.75
N GLN A 672 -5.46 32.05 -36.19
CA GLN A 672 -6.06 33.19 -36.94
C GLN A 672 -7.27 33.81 -36.21
N GLY A 673 -7.15 33.97 -34.89
CA GLY A 673 -8.20 34.50 -34.01
C GLY A 673 -9.29 33.50 -33.61
N LYS A 674 -9.24 32.25 -34.10
CA LYS A 674 -10.16 31.20 -33.66
C LYS A 674 -9.64 30.56 -32.38
N MET A 675 -10.19 30.97 -31.25
CA MET A 675 -9.80 30.49 -29.92
C MET A 675 -10.21 29.04 -29.66
N ARG A 676 -9.65 28.04 -30.34
CA ARG A 676 -10.08 26.64 -30.24
C ARG A 676 -8.94 25.74 -29.76
N PHE A 677 -9.21 24.89 -28.77
CA PHE A 677 -8.24 23.93 -28.26
C PHE A 677 -8.95 22.79 -27.51
N GLY A 678 -8.61 21.54 -27.81
CA GLY A 678 -9.31 20.36 -27.28
C GLY A 678 -10.68 20.12 -27.91
N MET A 679 -11.21 18.92 -27.67
CA MET A 679 -12.40 18.38 -28.34
C MET A 679 -13.49 18.04 -27.33
N TYR A 680 -14.72 18.44 -27.63
CA TYR A 680 -15.88 18.04 -26.85
C TYR A 680 -16.33 16.64 -27.21
N PHE A 681 -16.68 15.85 -26.21
CA PHE A 681 -17.22 14.51 -26.38
C PHE A 681 -18.47 14.29 -25.51
N SER A 682 -19.37 13.43 -25.99
CA SER A 682 -20.54 12.95 -25.26
C SER A 682 -20.61 11.43 -25.31
N HIS A 683 -21.20 10.81 -24.30
CA HIS A 683 -21.56 9.40 -24.30
C HIS A 683 -23.09 9.26 -24.38
N ARG A 684 -23.59 8.34 -25.21
CA ARG A 684 -25.03 8.09 -25.35
C ARG A 684 -25.44 6.96 -24.42
N LYS A 685 -26.33 7.31 -23.48
CA LYS A 685 -26.92 6.49 -22.42
C LYS A 685 -27.09 5.02 -22.81
N GLU A 686 -26.24 4.16 -22.26
CA GLU A 686 -26.56 2.76 -22.02
C GLU A 686 -27.08 2.63 -20.57
N THR A 687 -27.91 1.63 -20.30
CA THR A 687 -28.63 1.47 -19.02
C THR A 687 -27.74 1.11 -17.83
N HIS A 688 -26.43 1.05 -18.02
CA HIS A 688 -25.44 0.58 -17.06
C HIS A 688 -24.48 1.72 -16.67
N ILE A 689 -24.01 1.69 -15.43
CA ILE A 689 -22.88 2.53 -15.00
C ILE A 689 -21.62 1.84 -15.54
N PHE A 690 -20.84 2.56 -16.34
CA PHE A 690 -19.55 2.07 -16.82
C PHE A 690 -18.44 2.74 -16.03
N ASN A 691 -17.37 2.00 -15.77
CA ASN A 691 -16.14 2.58 -15.27
C ASN A 691 -15.18 2.75 -16.44
N ILE A 692 -14.49 3.88 -16.47
CA ILE A 692 -13.31 4.05 -17.32
C ILE A 692 -12.09 4.14 -16.44
N SER A 693 -11.02 3.49 -16.88
CA SER A 693 -9.79 3.41 -16.11
C SER A 693 -8.73 4.29 -16.74
N VAL A 694 -8.01 4.96 -15.87
CA VAL A 694 -6.76 5.61 -16.17
C VAL A 694 -5.86 4.52 -16.82
N GLY A 695 -5.20 4.79 -17.96
CA GLY A 695 -4.33 3.80 -18.63
C GLY A 695 -4.99 3.02 -19.77
N GLU A 696 -6.31 3.11 -19.92
CA GLU A 696 -7.01 2.45 -21.01
C GLU A 696 -6.62 3.00 -22.37
N LYS A 697 -6.49 2.09 -23.35
CA LYS A 697 -6.22 2.48 -24.74
C LYS A 697 -7.42 3.22 -25.32
N VAL A 698 -7.14 4.38 -25.90
CA VAL A 698 -8.12 5.13 -26.68
C VAL A 698 -8.12 4.59 -28.12
N LEU A 699 -9.22 3.94 -28.51
CA LEU A 699 -9.42 3.44 -29.87
C LEU A 699 -10.20 4.48 -30.67
N VAL A 700 -9.59 5.02 -31.72
CA VAL A 700 -10.29 5.91 -32.65
C VAL A 700 -11.12 5.06 -33.61
N LEU A 701 -12.44 5.22 -33.57
CA LEU A 701 -13.38 4.52 -34.42
C LEU A 701 -13.70 5.43 -35.61
N GLN A 702 -13.19 5.07 -36.80
CA GLN A 702 -13.40 5.83 -38.03
C GLN A 702 -14.86 5.78 -38.51
#